data_AF-A0A8H7FX19-F1
#
_entry.id   AF-A0A8H7FX19-F1
#
_cell.length_a   1.000
_cell.length_b   1.000
_cell.length_c   1.000
_cell.angle_alpha   90.00
_cell.angle_beta   90.00
_cell.angle_gamma   90.00
#
_symmetry.space_group_name_H-M   'P 1'
#
loop_
_entity.id
_entity.type
_entity.pdbx_description
1 polymer ?
#
loop_
_entity_poly.entity_id
_entity_poly.type
_entity_poly.pdbx_seq_one_letter_code
_entity_poly.pdbx_strand_id
1 'polypeptide(L)'
;MLTRTLVLAGLLAAAHARCYYGQPCFPTAAELQAFNHTVNGRLVAIQPLQAVCYAGPAFDAAACGDVNAHYGNDTYRSDHIAAYEQVNFEQCGTSDWCQPAALGLGLNGTCGQGAVPRYGVAAQSAADIVAAVRFATARNLKVAIKNTGHDYIGRSSAKGSFVIWTHALVDTAYSASFVPSGAPGPGVQAITLGAGVQFDQVYKFADANGVVIVGGDSGQVGTVGGWLQGGGHGTLTPRYGLGVDNVLEITLVTADGQLRTVSAHRSPDLFWALRGGGGGTWGVVTQATFKAYPSEPLAGVSAPELERLLAGLARAAPALADIRFGGVIIAGGTGFTLVGAAPIANATLLQTALAPFAAALANNSILANGAGIAPAYTTWQSFLAFYEAVYAPPSEAVGVGARLASRLIPRAQFVGAANIAALAAGIVAASEATGQAQAVQILIDTPVGVPDAARATSVTPAWRDALWHAIVIGAWAPGTSGAAQRAVAAGVDRANAVLVALAPDSGAYQNEANIDEPDHEQTFWGDNIQRLNAVKRKYDPENFFAVWHGVGWAGAGDPDFVCYDNTSVLQGTQLYHQPNATFEVGSMKCRKCHQLDPVFERLGDPITAYPRPPANLLLSHVVPNGIEEECARSSIKAINNRLAQLAIHAAHLDALVRELKQEQDRCAEEQLSLADCIREYESVNAPVKRVSNDALIEIFTAYTAANPYTREHLPASMVLANVCKRWRDVSTNTRSLWSHISVHLSHDRRYEAKANVVRIFASRAGASPLRVVVRDYLDYSGFHPNKNIAPGGLQLLIGEIVTSAGKWHTFDAICSWDMLEVIWKGISQAQTEEPLKMLQRLSVSCTDYASRSVPPSPLKLSSLIPSLRHAWLGPGTTTFFELLLPWKALERWGGVLVAPESFGDVLAKCPNLSQCPTLKFYEDGAITAAVPPVRHEKLQTLAIILGSLRRDFQHFFNGLALPALLDLRIHVGHRTVWATREFSDFLHRSSCTLQRLVLDLGALPLVARINLLEIMALVPSVVEFEFVERRYLHAAPVFSGAVLRGLACGAAAPLLPNLQILSLMGALAPDLPAALIPMLRSRMQPPSALRALFLQLFAAEGEAGTDADTVLTAVGARAVQTALADTALRIVVIPDAGTTRKSVAFPPL
;
A
#
# COMPACT_ATOMS: atom_id res chain seq x y z
N MET A 1 -10.02 32.07 -50.96
CA MET A 1 -10.10 30.61 -51.16
C MET A 1 -9.37 29.83 -50.06
N LEU A 2 -8.17 30.23 -49.62
CA LEU A 2 -7.43 29.58 -48.52
C LEU A 2 -8.20 29.50 -47.18
N THR A 3 -8.99 30.50 -46.83
CA THR A 3 -9.84 30.48 -45.62
C THR A 3 -10.98 29.47 -45.70
N ARG A 4 -11.46 29.12 -46.90
CA ARG A 4 -12.48 28.07 -47.08
C ARG A 4 -11.88 26.67 -47.00
N THR A 5 -10.63 26.48 -47.44
CA THR A 5 -9.95 25.18 -47.41
C THR A 5 -9.45 24.79 -46.01
N LEU A 6 -8.98 25.75 -45.21
CA LEU A 6 -8.61 25.54 -43.80
C LEU A 6 -9.83 25.27 -42.90
N VAL A 7 -10.96 25.92 -43.19
CA VAL A 7 -12.24 25.62 -42.51
C VAL A 7 -12.75 24.23 -42.91
N LEU A 8 -12.59 23.80 -44.17
CA LEU A 8 -12.96 22.45 -44.58
C LEU A 8 -12.08 21.35 -43.96
N ALA A 9 -10.77 21.59 -43.83
CA ALA A 9 -9.84 20.66 -43.19
C ALA A 9 -10.05 20.57 -41.66
N GLY A 10 -10.35 21.70 -41.00
CA GLY A 10 -10.78 21.72 -39.60
C GLY A 10 -12.14 21.07 -39.36
N LEU A 11 -13.08 21.19 -40.32
CA LEU A 11 -14.38 20.51 -40.28
C LEU A 11 -14.28 18.99 -40.53
N LEU A 12 -13.29 18.53 -41.32
CA LEU A 12 -13.03 17.11 -41.56
C LEU A 12 -12.30 16.43 -40.39
N ALA A 13 -11.41 17.14 -39.69
CA ALA A 13 -10.80 16.67 -38.44
C ALA A 13 -11.81 16.65 -37.27
N ALA A 14 -12.74 17.62 -37.22
CA ALA A 14 -13.86 17.62 -36.28
C ALA A 14 -14.90 16.51 -36.55
N ALA A 15 -14.90 15.90 -37.75
CA ALA A 15 -15.83 14.83 -38.10
C ALA A 15 -15.49 13.47 -37.49
N HIS A 16 -14.31 13.30 -36.88
CA HIS A 16 -13.85 12.01 -36.33
C HIS A 16 -13.68 12.00 -34.80
N ALA A 17 -13.78 13.14 -34.11
CA ALA A 17 -13.74 13.17 -32.65
C ALA A 17 -15.11 12.83 -32.05
N ARG A 18 -15.15 11.91 -31.07
CA ARG A 18 -16.37 11.58 -30.31
C ARG A 18 -16.90 12.83 -29.61
N CYS A 19 -18.21 12.91 -29.50
CA CYS A 19 -18.88 14.00 -28.80
C CYS A 19 -19.21 13.61 -27.35
N TYR A 20 -18.81 14.45 -26.40
CA TYR A 20 -19.02 14.27 -24.96
C TYR A 20 -19.96 15.33 -24.41
N TYR A 21 -20.62 15.02 -23.30
CA TYR A 21 -21.42 15.99 -22.57
C TYR A 21 -20.61 17.26 -22.24
N GLY A 22 -21.22 18.42 -22.48
CA GLY A 22 -20.59 19.74 -22.29
C GLY A 22 -19.91 20.30 -23.54
N GLN A 23 -19.76 19.52 -24.61
CA GLN A 23 -19.27 20.01 -25.90
C GLN A 23 -20.40 20.58 -26.79
N PRO A 24 -20.11 21.52 -27.71
CA PRO A 24 -21.13 22.10 -28.59
C PRO A 24 -21.83 21.11 -29.52
N CYS A 25 -21.17 19.98 -29.84
CA CYS A 25 -21.75 18.90 -30.65
C CYS A 25 -22.79 18.07 -29.89
N PHE A 26 -22.85 18.18 -28.56
CA PHE A 26 -23.71 17.31 -27.75
C PHE A 26 -25.17 17.68 -27.96
N PRO A 27 -26.10 16.72 -28.01
CA PRO A 27 -27.50 16.98 -28.27
C PRO A 27 -28.09 18.06 -27.34
N THR A 28 -28.81 18.99 -27.94
CA THR A 28 -29.52 20.04 -27.21
C THR A 28 -30.66 19.45 -26.38
N ALA A 29 -31.17 20.20 -25.41
CA ALA A 29 -32.30 19.76 -24.59
C ALA A 29 -33.54 19.36 -25.42
N ALA A 30 -33.82 20.09 -26.51
CA ALA A 30 -34.94 19.78 -27.41
C ALA A 30 -34.72 18.47 -28.18
N GLU A 31 -33.48 18.19 -28.61
CA GLU A 31 -33.13 16.95 -29.31
C GLU A 31 -33.15 15.75 -28.35
N LEU A 32 -32.67 15.93 -27.12
CA LEU A 32 -32.79 14.93 -26.06
C LEU A 32 -34.25 14.64 -25.72
N GLN A 33 -35.11 15.67 -25.63
CA GLN A 33 -36.54 15.48 -25.40
C GLN A 33 -37.23 14.76 -26.57
N ALA A 34 -36.91 15.12 -27.81
CA ALA A 34 -37.42 14.42 -29.00
C ALA A 34 -36.98 12.96 -29.01
N PHE A 35 -35.71 12.69 -28.71
CA PHE A 35 -35.19 11.34 -28.57
C PHE A 35 -35.87 10.57 -27.42
N ASN A 36 -36.15 11.23 -26.29
CA ASN A 36 -36.83 10.60 -25.16
C ASN A 36 -38.20 10.02 -25.56
N HIS A 37 -38.94 10.67 -26.46
CA HIS A 37 -40.17 10.10 -27.01
C HIS A 37 -39.92 8.82 -27.82
N THR A 38 -38.80 8.71 -28.55
CA THR A 38 -38.47 7.51 -29.34
C THR A 38 -38.11 6.30 -28.48
N VAL A 39 -37.65 6.52 -27.25
CA VAL A 39 -37.36 5.48 -26.24
C VAL A 39 -38.42 5.44 -25.13
N ASN A 40 -39.64 5.90 -25.42
CA ASN A 40 -40.79 5.81 -24.50
C ASN A 40 -40.55 6.40 -23.09
N GLY A 41 -39.84 7.53 -22.99
CA GLY A 41 -39.59 8.19 -21.71
C GLY A 41 -38.39 7.62 -20.93
N ARG A 42 -37.61 6.71 -21.51
CA ARG A 42 -36.50 6.01 -20.84
C ARG A 42 -35.15 6.73 -20.88
N LEU A 43 -35.09 7.94 -21.43
CA LEU A 43 -33.89 8.77 -21.33
C LEU A 43 -33.75 9.29 -19.89
N VAL A 44 -32.61 9.04 -19.27
CA VAL A 44 -32.30 9.44 -17.89
C VAL A 44 -31.21 10.49 -17.89
N ALA A 45 -31.41 11.57 -17.13
CA ALA A 45 -30.34 12.48 -16.73
C ALA A 45 -29.74 11.95 -15.42
N ILE A 46 -28.47 11.57 -15.45
CA ILE A 46 -27.83 10.77 -14.42
C ILE A 46 -26.96 11.67 -13.55
N GLN A 47 -27.13 11.55 -12.24
CA GLN A 47 -26.27 12.15 -11.24
C GLN A 47 -25.58 11.04 -10.45
N PRO A 48 -24.37 11.28 -9.90
CA PRO A 48 -23.71 10.31 -9.03
C PRO A 48 -24.62 9.85 -7.90
N LEU A 49 -24.52 8.58 -7.51
CA LEU A 49 -25.39 7.96 -6.50
C LEU A 49 -25.51 8.79 -5.21
N GLN A 50 -24.40 9.39 -4.77
CA GLN A 50 -24.31 10.16 -3.53
C GLN A 50 -24.77 11.62 -3.68
N ALA A 51 -25.18 12.08 -4.87
CA ALA A 51 -25.57 13.48 -5.11
C ALA A 51 -26.72 13.96 -4.22
N VAL A 52 -27.63 13.04 -3.85
CA VAL A 52 -28.76 13.30 -2.95
C VAL A 52 -28.34 13.68 -1.53
N CYS A 53 -27.08 13.41 -1.15
CA CYS A 53 -26.52 13.74 0.15
C CYS A 53 -25.82 15.11 0.21
N TYR A 54 -25.66 15.81 -0.91
CA TYR A 54 -24.94 17.08 -0.97
C TYR A 54 -25.89 18.26 -1.03
N ALA A 55 -25.52 19.38 -0.38
CA ALA A 55 -26.30 20.60 -0.44
C ALA A 55 -26.47 21.08 -1.90
N GLY A 56 -27.71 21.20 -2.35
CA GLY A 56 -28.04 21.62 -3.71
C GLY A 56 -29.44 21.18 -4.14
N PRO A 57 -29.80 21.39 -5.42
CA PRO A 57 -31.14 21.05 -5.93
C PRO A 57 -31.50 19.55 -5.89
N ALA A 58 -30.49 18.69 -5.81
CA ALA A 58 -30.66 17.23 -5.71
C ALA A 58 -30.75 16.73 -4.27
N PHE A 59 -30.52 17.59 -3.26
CA PHE A 59 -30.52 17.18 -1.86
C PHE A 59 -31.87 16.61 -1.44
N ASP A 60 -31.85 15.38 -0.94
CA ASP A 60 -33.00 14.70 -0.35
C ASP A 60 -32.52 13.87 0.84
N ALA A 61 -32.97 14.24 2.04
CA ALA A 61 -32.53 13.61 3.27
C ALA A 61 -32.96 12.14 3.38
N ALA A 62 -34.12 11.76 2.83
CA ALA A 62 -34.61 10.39 2.87
C ALA A 62 -33.83 9.52 1.87
N ALA A 63 -33.66 10.01 0.64
CA ALA A 63 -32.86 9.32 -0.38
C ALA A 63 -31.39 9.20 0.05
N CYS A 64 -30.84 10.23 0.71
CA CYS A 64 -29.50 10.16 1.28
C CYS A 64 -29.39 9.10 2.40
N GLY A 65 -30.40 9.00 3.27
CA GLY A 65 -30.47 7.95 4.28
C GLY A 65 -30.46 6.56 3.68
N ASP A 66 -31.23 6.34 2.61
CA ASP A 66 -31.30 5.07 1.88
C ASP A 66 -29.98 4.71 1.20
N VAL A 67 -29.39 5.65 0.45
CA VAL A 67 -28.07 5.47 -0.19
C VAL A 67 -27.00 5.12 0.84
N ASN A 68 -27.00 5.77 2.01
CA ASN A 68 -26.01 5.49 3.05
C ASN A 68 -26.20 4.13 3.72
N ALA A 69 -27.45 3.70 3.92
CA ALA A 69 -27.76 2.39 4.50
C ALA A 69 -27.35 1.24 3.60
N HIS A 70 -27.42 1.42 2.27
CA HIS A 70 -27.18 0.38 1.28
C HIS A 70 -25.91 0.61 0.43
N TYR A 71 -25.04 1.53 0.83
CA TYR A 71 -23.89 1.94 0.02
C TYR A 71 -22.95 0.78 -0.36
N GLY A 72 -22.73 -0.15 0.57
CA GLY A 72 -21.90 -1.35 0.40
C GLY A 72 -22.69 -2.60 0.02
N ASN A 73 -23.93 -2.46 -0.49
CA ASN A 73 -24.75 -3.59 -0.92
C ASN A 73 -24.65 -3.75 -2.45
N ASP A 74 -24.18 -4.91 -2.90
CA ASP A 74 -23.98 -5.27 -4.32
C ASP A 74 -25.26 -5.16 -5.15
N THR A 75 -26.37 -5.68 -4.64
CA THR A 75 -27.67 -5.69 -5.28
C THR A 75 -28.16 -4.27 -5.49
N TYR A 76 -28.15 -3.46 -4.42
CA TYR A 76 -28.50 -2.04 -4.46
C TYR A 76 -27.65 -1.29 -5.49
N ARG A 77 -26.33 -1.49 -5.53
CA ARG A 77 -25.48 -0.81 -6.52
C ARG A 77 -25.79 -1.27 -7.95
N SER A 78 -26.01 -2.57 -8.17
CA SER A 78 -26.35 -3.09 -9.50
C SER A 78 -27.69 -2.55 -10.03
N ASP A 79 -28.66 -2.30 -9.12
CA ASP A 79 -29.98 -1.74 -9.42
C ASP A 79 -29.96 -0.22 -9.69
N HIS A 80 -28.81 0.45 -9.54
CA HIS A 80 -28.68 1.88 -9.76
C HIS A 80 -27.81 2.21 -10.98
N ILE A 81 -28.40 2.90 -11.96
CA ILE A 81 -27.70 3.30 -13.20
C ILE A 81 -26.42 4.14 -12.94
N ALA A 82 -26.39 4.90 -11.85
CA ALA A 82 -25.26 5.76 -11.49
C ALA A 82 -24.14 5.06 -10.68
N ALA A 83 -24.37 3.84 -10.21
CA ALA A 83 -23.48 3.16 -9.26
C ALA A 83 -22.62 2.09 -9.92
N TYR A 84 -21.41 1.91 -9.43
CA TYR A 84 -20.50 0.86 -9.88
C TYR A 84 -19.98 0.14 -8.64
N GLU A 85 -19.75 -1.16 -8.72
CA GLU A 85 -19.34 -1.91 -7.53
C GLU A 85 -17.99 -1.42 -7.01
N GLN A 86 -17.06 -1.10 -7.92
CA GLN A 86 -15.76 -0.54 -7.62
C GLN A 86 -15.78 0.97 -7.86
N VAL A 87 -15.69 1.74 -6.78
CA VAL A 87 -15.95 3.20 -6.83
C VAL A 87 -14.88 3.99 -7.56
N ASN A 88 -13.72 3.39 -7.86
CA ASN A 88 -12.73 4.03 -8.72
C ASN A 88 -13.22 4.19 -10.17
N PHE A 89 -14.28 3.49 -10.57
CA PHE A 89 -14.94 3.69 -11.87
C PHE A 89 -16.08 4.71 -11.85
N GLU A 90 -16.37 5.27 -10.67
CA GLU A 90 -17.17 6.49 -10.51
C GLU A 90 -16.29 7.75 -10.54
N GLN A 91 -14.99 7.59 -10.31
CA GLN A 91 -14.01 8.67 -10.14
C GLN A 91 -13.36 9.08 -11.46
N CYS A 92 -12.92 10.33 -11.56
CA CYS A 92 -11.98 10.78 -12.58
C CYS A 92 -10.85 11.58 -11.92
N GLY A 93 -9.76 10.90 -11.57
CA GLY A 93 -8.73 11.46 -10.68
C GLY A 93 -9.24 11.62 -9.24
N THR A 94 -8.51 12.40 -8.42
CA THR A 94 -8.79 12.49 -6.96
C THR A 94 -9.78 13.57 -6.56
N SER A 95 -10.12 14.49 -7.47
CA SER A 95 -10.94 15.67 -7.19
C SER A 95 -12.29 15.69 -7.91
N ASP A 96 -12.41 15.04 -9.07
CA ASP A 96 -13.68 14.95 -9.82
C ASP A 96 -14.37 13.62 -9.50
N TRP A 97 -15.06 13.61 -8.36
CA TRP A 97 -15.93 12.50 -7.93
C TRP A 97 -16.88 12.93 -6.81
N CYS A 98 -17.90 12.11 -6.55
CA CYS A 98 -18.87 12.34 -5.49
C CYS A 98 -18.54 11.45 -4.28
N GLN A 99 -17.97 12.02 -3.22
CA GLN A 99 -17.55 11.25 -2.05
C GLN A 99 -18.77 10.73 -1.26
N PRO A 100 -18.70 9.54 -0.65
CA PRO A 100 -19.82 9.02 0.11
C PRO A 100 -20.04 9.78 1.42
N ALA A 101 -21.26 10.31 1.59
CA ALA A 101 -21.68 10.93 2.85
C ALA A 101 -21.80 9.89 3.98
N ALA A 102 -22.05 8.61 3.65
CA ALA A 102 -22.08 7.47 4.57
C ALA A 102 -20.86 7.37 5.49
N LEU A 103 -19.70 7.90 5.05
CA LEU A 103 -18.44 7.87 5.79
C LEU A 103 -18.12 9.19 6.51
N GLY A 104 -19.07 10.14 6.57
CA GLY A 104 -18.87 11.46 7.18
C GLY A 104 -17.99 12.42 6.38
N LEU A 105 -17.66 12.08 5.13
CA LEU A 105 -16.71 12.82 4.29
C LEU A 105 -17.37 13.95 3.46
N GLY A 106 -18.67 13.87 3.19
CA GLY A 106 -19.33 14.62 2.11
C GLY A 106 -20.07 15.91 2.47
N LEU A 107 -20.29 16.25 3.74
CA LEU A 107 -21.27 17.29 4.08
C LEU A 107 -20.82 18.74 3.82
N ASN A 108 -19.53 18.98 3.53
CA ASN A 108 -18.97 20.32 3.28
C ASN A 108 -18.30 20.48 1.88
N GLY A 109 -18.39 19.47 1.00
CA GLY A 109 -17.74 19.45 -0.32
C GLY A 109 -18.68 19.66 -1.51
N THR A 110 -18.16 19.57 -2.74
CA THR A 110 -18.98 19.50 -3.97
C THR A 110 -19.00 18.07 -4.49
N CYS A 111 -20.16 17.60 -4.96
CA CYS A 111 -20.31 16.29 -5.60
C CYS A 111 -19.90 16.38 -7.07
N GLY A 112 -18.71 15.86 -7.43
CA GLY A 112 -18.23 15.78 -8.80
C GLY A 112 -18.89 14.66 -9.60
N GLN A 113 -19.02 14.82 -10.92
CA GLN A 113 -19.62 13.79 -11.80
C GLN A 113 -18.68 12.60 -12.01
N GLY A 114 -17.36 12.86 -12.07
CA GLY A 114 -16.36 11.84 -12.33
C GLY A 114 -16.57 11.10 -13.66
N ALA A 115 -16.43 9.78 -13.62
CA ALA A 115 -16.61 8.89 -14.78
C ALA A 115 -18.05 8.41 -14.96
N VAL A 116 -18.98 8.80 -14.06
CA VAL A 116 -20.40 8.46 -14.17
C VAL A 116 -20.99 9.16 -15.41
N PRO A 117 -21.60 8.41 -16.36
CA PRO A 117 -22.26 8.99 -17.53
C PRO A 117 -23.32 10.04 -17.14
N ARG A 118 -23.52 11.08 -17.96
CA ARG A 118 -24.45 12.18 -17.62
C ARG A 118 -25.86 11.96 -18.18
N TYR A 119 -25.96 11.27 -19.30
CA TYR A 119 -27.22 10.89 -19.93
C TYR A 119 -27.15 9.44 -20.38
N GLY A 120 -28.30 8.79 -20.50
CA GLY A 120 -28.37 7.46 -21.05
C GLY A 120 -29.77 6.91 -21.15
N VAL A 121 -29.90 5.71 -21.70
CA VAL A 121 -31.18 5.00 -21.81
C VAL A 121 -31.19 3.85 -20.82
N ALA A 122 -32.17 3.84 -19.92
CA ALA A 122 -32.53 2.68 -19.11
C ALA A 122 -33.39 1.74 -19.97
N ALA A 123 -32.74 0.93 -20.81
CA ALA A 123 -33.40 0.15 -21.84
C ALA A 123 -34.22 -0.99 -21.24
N GLN A 124 -35.47 -1.13 -21.68
CA GLN A 124 -36.35 -2.24 -21.29
C GLN A 124 -36.71 -3.14 -22.48
N SER A 125 -36.21 -2.83 -23.67
CA SER A 125 -36.45 -3.62 -24.88
C SER A 125 -35.28 -3.50 -25.87
N ALA A 126 -35.17 -4.46 -26.77
CA ALA A 126 -34.24 -4.38 -27.90
C ALA A 126 -34.51 -3.15 -28.79
N ALA A 127 -35.77 -2.69 -28.89
CA ALA A 127 -36.13 -1.50 -29.65
C ALA A 127 -35.54 -0.22 -29.03
N ASP A 128 -35.54 -0.11 -27.70
CA ASP A 128 -34.90 1.02 -27.01
C ASP A 128 -33.39 1.06 -27.30
N ILE A 129 -32.74 -0.12 -27.32
CA ILE A 129 -31.32 -0.24 -27.65
C ILE A 129 -31.05 0.15 -29.12
N VAL A 130 -31.87 -0.32 -30.06
CA VAL A 130 -31.77 0.08 -31.47
C VAL A 130 -31.88 1.60 -31.63
N ALA A 131 -32.86 2.21 -30.97
CA ALA A 131 -33.03 3.66 -30.98
C ALA A 131 -31.83 4.38 -30.36
N ALA A 132 -31.33 3.91 -29.22
CA ALA A 132 -30.19 4.47 -28.51
C ALA A 132 -28.89 4.40 -29.34
N VAL A 133 -28.58 3.25 -29.92
CA VAL A 133 -27.41 3.08 -30.79
C VAL A 133 -27.51 4.00 -32.00
N ARG A 134 -28.65 4.01 -32.71
CA ARG A 134 -28.84 4.89 -33.88
C ARG A 134 -28.69 6.37 -33.53
N PHE A 135 -29.26 6.79 -32.40
CA PHE A 135 -29.14 8.16 -31.92
C PHE A 135 -27.68 8.51 -31.60
N ALA A 136 -26.99 7.65 -30.86
CA ALA A 136 -25.61 7.87 -30.46
C ALA A 136 -24.66 7.86 -31.67
N THR A 137 -24.84 6.96 -32.63
CA THR A 137 -24.07 6.93 -33.89
C THR A 137 -24.34 8.17 -34.73
N ALA A 138 -25.60 8.60 -34.89
CA ALA A 138 -25.95 9.80 -35.66
C ALA A 138 -25.37 11.10 -35.07
N ARG A 139 -25.07 11.10 -33.77
CA ARG A 139 -24.48 12.24 -33.04
C ARG A 139 -23.01 12.04 -32.66
N ASN A 140 -22.41 10.96 -33.14
CA ASN A 140 -21.06 10.54 -32.82
C ASN A 140 -20.74 10.58 -31.31
N LEU A 141 -21.69 10.20 -30.44
CA LEU A 141 -21.50 10.26 -28.99
C LEU A 141 -20.46 9.23 -28.52
N LYS A 142 -19.69 9.55 -27.48
CA LYS A 142 -18.99 8.52 -26.71
C LYS A 142 -20.04 7.67 -25.98
N VAL A 143 -20.13 6.39 -26.31
CA VAL A 143 -21.04 5.44 -25.65
C VAL A 143 -20.30 4.64 -24.57
N ALA A 144 -20.98 4.46 -23.43
CA ALA A 144 -20.67 3.42 -22.45
C ALA A 144 -21.80 2.39 -22.43
N ILE A 145 -21.48 1.11 -22.32
CA ILE A 145 -22.48 0.05 -22.16
C ILE A 145 -22.38 -0.46 -20.74
N LYS A 146 -23.48 -0.36 -19.99
CA LYS A 146 -23.53 -0.83 -18.62
C LYS A 146 -24.58 -1.93 -18.49
N ASN A 147 -24.17 -3.03 -17.87
CA ASN A 147 -25.10 -4.01 -17.34
C ASN A 147 -25.27 -3.74 -15.83
N THR A 148 -24.44 -4.37 -15.00
CA THR A 148 -24.51 -4.28 -13.53
C THR A 148 -23.55 -3.26 -12.93
N GLY A 149 -22.44 -2.95 -13.62
CA GLY A 149 -21.38 -2.09 -13.09
C GLY A 149 -20.29 -2.83 -12.28
N HIS A 150 -20.20 -4.16 -12.44
CA HIS A 150 -19.22 -5.08 -11.81
C HIS A 150 -17.79 -5.02 -12.41
N ASP A 151 -17.59 -4.30 -13.51
CA ASP A 151 -16.34 -4.35 -14.28
C ASP A 151 -15.11 -3.85 -13.50
N TYR A 152 -14.07 -4.69 -13.39
CA TYR A 152 -12.84 -4.37 -12.64
C TYR A 152 -11.81 -3.52 -13.39
N ILE A 153 -12.04 -3.15 -14.65
CA ILE A 153 -11.11 -2.34 -15.46
C ILE A 153 -11.80 -1.15 -16.16
N GLY A 154 -12.96 -0.74 -15.67
CA GLY A 154 -13.64 0.50 -16.05
C GLY A 154 -14.39 0.49 -17.38
N ARG A 155 -14.57 -0.66 -18.05
CA ARG A 155 -15.15 -0.73 -19.41
C ARG A 155 -16.64 -0.37 -19.50
N SER A 156 -17.31 -0.21 -18.35
CA SER A 156 -18.73 0.18 -18.26
C SER A 156 -18.96 1.64 -17.85
N SER A 157 -17.90 2.43 -17.69
CA SER A 157 -17.97 3.87 -17.44
C SER A 157 -17.05 4.65 -18.36
N ALA A 158 -17.34 5.95 -18.52
CA ALA A 158 -16.52 6.90 -19.26
C ALA A 158 -17.05 8.31 -19.00
N LYS A 159 -16.14 9.24 -18.73
CA LYS A 159 -16.50 10.64 -18.44
C LYS A 159 -17.21 11.29 -19.63
N GLY A 160 -18.33 11.96 -19.34
CA GLY A 160 -19.11 12.68 -20.34
C GLY A 160 -19.79 11.79 -21.39
N SER A 161 -19.79 10.47 -21.19
CA SER A 161 -20.40 9.51 -22.12
C SER A 161 -21.93 9.46 -22.02
N PHE A 162 -22.52 8.86 -23.06
CA PHE A 162 -23.92 8.45 -23.13
C PHE A 162 -24.03 6.96 -22.81
N VAL A 163 -24.74 6.58 -21.74
CA VAL A 163 -24.83 5.18 -21.33
C VAL A 163 -26.04 4.47 -21.92
N ILE A 164 -25.84 3.23 -22.37
CA ILE A 164 -26.92 2.29 -22.66
C ILE A 164 -26.94 1.27 -21.53
N TRP A 165 -27.97 1.33 -20.68
CA TRP A 165 -28.10 0.49 -19.51
C TRP A 165 -29.07 -0.66 -19.78
N THR A 166 -28.58 -1.89 -19.72
CA THR A 166 -29.31 -3.09 -20.16
C THR A 166 -29.99 -3.86 -19.02
N HIS A 167 -29.87 -3.38 -17.79
CA HIS A 167 -30.26 -4.09 -16.55
C HIS A 167 -31.72 -4.51 -16.47
N ALA A 168 -32.64 -3.77 -17.10
CA ALA A 168 -34.06 -4.10 -17.06
C ALA A 168 -34.50 -5.18 -18.06
N LEU A 169 -33.59 -5.72 -18.87
CA LEU A 169 -33.85 -6.84 -19.80
C LEU A 169 -33.75 -8.17 -19.06
N VAL A 170 -34.73 -8.49 -18.22
CA VAL A 170 -34.69 -9.62 -17.27
C VAL A 170 -35.49 -10.86 -17.71
N ASP A 171 -35.87 -10.92 -18.99
CA ASP A 171 -36.63 -12.06 -19.52
C ASP A 171 -35.83 -13.37 -19.44
N THR A 172 -36.49 -14.45 -19.04
CA THR A 172 -35.92 -15.80 -18.95
C THR A 172 -36.85 -16.81 -19.61
N ALA A 173 -36.30 -17.75 -20.37
CA ALA A 173 -37.08 -18.81 -21.02
C ALA A 173 -36.30 -20.13 -21.09
N TYR A 174 -36.90 -21.22 -20.64
CA TYR A 174 -36.37 -22.58 -20.79
C TYR A 174 -36.94 -23.25 -22.04
N SER A 175 -36.11 -24.00 -22.76
CA SER A 175 -36.51 -24.85 -23.87
C SER A 175 -35.83 -26.21 -23.75
N ALA A 176 -36.62 -27.28 -23.80
CA ALA A 176 -36.10 -28.64 -23.78
C ALA A 176 -35.45 -29.06 -25.12
N SER A 177 -35.73 -28.33 -26.22
CA SER A 177 -35.21 -28.64 -27.56
C SER A 177 -35.00 -27.37 -28.39
N PHE A 178 -34.12 -26.49 -27.92
CA PHE A 178 -33.72 -25.27 -28.61
C PHE A 178 -32.82 -25.59 -29.81
N VAL A 179 -33.16 -25.02 -30.97
CA VAL A 179 -32.36 -25.09 -32.19
C VAL A 179 -31.81 -23.69 -32.48
N PRO A 180 -30.47 -23.50 -32.45
CA PRO A 180 -29.87 -22.20 -32.77
C PRO A 180 -30.20 -21.78 -34.20
N SER A 181 -30.30 -20.47 -34.45
CA SER A 181 -30.63 -19.95 -35.77
C SER A 181 -29.67 -20.47 -36.84
N GLY A 182 -30.22 -21.14 -37.86
CA GLY A 182 -29.47 -21.72 -38.98
C GLY A 182 -28.81 -23.07 -38.69
N ALA A 183 -28.92 -23.62 -37.47
CA ALA A 183 -28.33 -24.90 -37.13
C ALA A 183 -29.10 -26.08 -37.76
N PRO A 184 -28.40 -27.08 -38.32
CA PRO A 184 -29.01 -28.34 -38.69
C PRO A 184 -29.06 -29.31 -37.50
N GLY A 185 -30.16 -30.05 -37.34
CA GLY A 185 -30.25 -31.16 -36.37
C GLY A 185 -31.25 -30.96 -35.23
N PRO A 186 -31.32 -31.92 -34.29
CA PRO A 186 -32.24 -31.87 -33.16
C PRO A 186 -31.83 -30.79 -32.16
N GLY A 187 -32.82 -30.17 -31.51
CA GLY A 187 -32.58 -29.14 -30.50
C GLY A 187 -32.03 -29.71 -29.20
N VAL A 188 -31.41 -28.84 -28.40
CA VAL A 188 -30.80 -29.16 -27.10
C VAL A 188 -31.53 -28.44 -25.96
N GLN A 189 -31.37 -28.93 -24.73
CA GLN A 189 -31.86 -28.19 -23.57
C GLN A 189 -31.11 -26.87 -23.44
N ALA A 190 -31.84 -25.77 -23.27
CA ALA A 190 -31.27 -24.44 -23.24
C ALA A 190 -32.09 -23.47 -22.41
N ILE A 191 -31.42 -22.43 -21.91
CA ILE A 191 -32.05 -21.28 -21.27
C ILE A 191 -31.67 -20.02 -22.05
N THR A 192 -32.68 -19.25 -22.45
CA THR A 192 -32.53 -17.91 -23.03
C THR A 192 -32.62 -16.88 -21.93
N LEU A 193 -31.67 -15.95 -21.89
CA LEU A 193 -31.52 -14.93 -20.86
C LEU A 193 -31.42 -13.55 -21.51
N GLY A 194 -32.25 -12.62 -21.03
CA GLY A 194 -32.12 -11.20 -21.36
C GLY A 194 -30.86 -10.57 -20.77
N ALA A 195 -30.43 -9.45 -21.36
CA ALA A 195 -29.18 -8.74 -21.03
C ALA A 195 -28.97 -8.46 -19.54
N GLY A 196 -30.05 -8.19 -18.81
CA GLY A 196 -30.06 -7.78 -17.41
C GLY A 196 -30.15 -8.92 -16.41
N VAL A 197 -30.33 -10.17 -16.84
CA VAL A 197 -30.44 -11.30 -15.91
C VAL A 197 -29.11 -11.53 -15.18
N GLN A 198 -29.17 -11.60 -13.86
CA GLN A 198 -28.03 -11.88 -12.96
C GLN A 198 -28.04 -13.34 -12.47
N PHE A 199 -26.93 -13.84 -11.91
CA PHE A 199 -26.79 -15.25 -11.56
C PHE A 199 -27.73 -15.73 -10.43
N ASP A 200 -28.03 -14.88 -9.45
CA ASP A 200 -29.01 -15.21 -8.39
C ASP A 200 -30.39 -15.57 -8.96
N GLN A 201 -30.77 -14.90 -10.06
CA GLN A 201 -32.04 -15.14 -10.74
C GLN A 201 -31.96 -16.43 -11.57
N VAL A 202 -30.84 -16.62 -12.29
CA VAL A 202 -30.72 -17.76 -13.21
C VAL A 202 -30.63 -19.09 -12.49
N TYR A 203 -29.96 -19.18 -11.33
CA TYR A 203 -29.85 -20.43 -10.59
C TYR A 203 -31.20 -20.88 -10.05
N LYS A 204 -32.02 -19.94 -9.55
CA LYS A 204 -33.40 -20.21 -9.13
C LYS A 204 -34.27 -20.66 -10.30
N PHE A 205 -34.14 -19.99 -11.45
CA PHE A 205 -34.88 -20.34 -12.66
C PHE A 205 -34.50 -21.73 -13.21
N ALA A 206 -33.20 -22.05 -13.23
CA ALA A 206 -32.71 -23.33 -13.71
C ALA A 206 -33.17 -24.49 -12.81
N ASP A 207 -33.03 -24.35 -11.49
CA ASP A 207 -33.44 -25.36 -10.50
C ASP A 207 -34.95 -25.64 -10.59
N ALA A 208 -35.78 -24.59 -10.73
CA ALA A 208 -37.23 -24.72 -10.94
C ALA A 208 -37.61 -25.48 -12.22
N ASN A 209 -36.72 -25.53 -13.21
CA ASN A 209 -36.89 -26.30 -14.45
C ASN A 209 -36.15 -27.65 -14.43
N GLY A 210 -35.58 -28.05 -13.29
CA GLY A 210 -34.87 -29.33 -13.13
C GLY A 210 -33.54 -29.41 -13.89
N VAL A 211 -32.97 -28.25 -14.23
CA VAL A 211 -31.72 -28.14 -14.99
C VAL A 211 -30.68 -27.30 -14.24
N VAL A 212 -29.44 -27.37 -14.71
CA VAL A 212 -28.33 -26.53 -14.26
C VAL A 212 -27.72 -25.82 -15.45
N ILE A 213 -27.16 -24.64 -15.20
CA ILE A 213 -26.47 -23.81 -16.19
C ILE A 213 -25.08 -23.45 -15.66
N VAL A 214 -24.10 -23.33 -16.55
CA VAL A 214 -22.79 -22.80 -16.20
C VAL A 214 -22.91 -21.31 -15.93
N GLY A 215 -22.51 -20.88 -14.74
CA GLY A 215 -22.53 -19.48 -14.34
C GLY A 215 -21.36 -19.11 -13.43
N GLY A 216 -21.31 -17.83 -13.02
CA GLY A 216 -20.32 -17.30 -12.11
C GLY A 216 -20.68 -17.49 -10.64
N ASP A 217 -19.68 -17.45 -9.77
CA ASP A 217 -19.85 -17.69 -8.34
C ASP A 217 -20.52 -16.51 -7.60
N SER A 218 -20.52 -15.31 -8.20
CA SER A 218 -21.09 -14.09 -7.62
C SER A 218 -22.49 -13.79 -8.18
N GLY A 219 -23.48 -13.64 -7.29
CA GLY A 219 -24.91 -13.57 -7.66
C GLY A 219 -25.30 -12.37 -8.52
N GLN A 220 -24.65 -11.24 -8.32
CA GLN A 220 -24.97 -9.94 -8.91
C GLN A 220 -24.24 -9.72 -10.24
N VAL A 221 -23.39 -10.64 -10.69
CA VAL A 221 -22.76 -10.56 -12.01
C VAL A 221 -23.82 -10.79 -13.09
N GLY A 222 -23.84 -9.91 -14.10
CA GLY A 222 -24.74 -10.02 -15.24
C GLY A 222 -24.35 -11.13 -16.21
N THR A 223 -25.23 -12.10 -16.40
CA THR A 223 -24.98 -13.38 -17.10
C THR A 223 -24.49 -13.21 -18.54
N VAL A 224 -25.07 -12.27 -19.28
CA VAL A 224 -24.87 -12.06 -20.72
C VAL A 224 -24.06 -10.79 -21.04
N GLY A 225 -23.58 -10.11 -20.01
CA GLY A 225 -22.72 -8.93 -20.12
C GLY A 225 -21.26 -9.29 -20.37
N GLY A 226 -20.37 -8.63 -19.62
CA GLY A 226 -18.92 -8.85 -19.70
C GLY A 226 -18.51 -10.28 -19.34
N TRP A 227 -19.23 -10.96 -18.44
CA TRP A 227 -18.95 -12.34 -18.03
C TRP A 227 -18.97 -13.30 -19.23
N LEU A 228 -20.10 -13.35 -19.98
CA LEU A 228 -20.20 -14.14 -21.20
C LEU A 228 -19.17 -13.69 -22.24
N GLN A 229 -19.05 -12.38 -22.47
CA GLN A 229 -18.26 -11.90 -23.60
C GLN A 229 -16.75 -12.02 -23.38
N GLY A 230 -16.31 -12.08 -22.13
CA GLY A 230 -14.90 -12.19 -21.77
C GLY A 230 -14.39 -13.63 -21.60
N GLY A 231 -15.29 -14.58 -21.32
CA GLY A 231 -14.94 -15.99 -21.06
C GLY A 231 -15.96 -16.66 -20.13
N GLY A 232 -16.05 -16.17 -18.90
CA GLY A 232 -16.99 -16.65 -17.89
C GLY A 232 -16.51 -17.92 -17.20
N HIS A 233 -15.92 -17.78 -16.01
CA HIS A 233 -15.58 -18.90 -15.13
C HIS A 233 -16.63 -19.07 -14.01
N GLY A 234 -16.55 -20.19 -13.29
CA GLY A 234 -17.32 -20.49 -12.08
C GLY A 234 -17.33 -21.99 -11.77
N THR A 235 -17.91 -22.39 -10.65
CA THR A 235 -17.77 -23.75 -10.08
C THR A 235 -18.01 -24.91 -11.07
N LEU A 236 -18.89 -24.75 -12.06
CA LEU A 236 -19.26 -25.82 -13.01
C LEU A 236 -18.41 -25.85 -14.28
N THR A 237 -17.52 -24.88 -14.49
CA THR A 237 -16.72 -24.82 -15.73
C THR A 237 -15.73 -25.96 -15.91
N PRO A 238 -15.14 -26.59 -14.87
CA PRO A 238 -14.28 -27.74 -15.10
C PRO A 238 -15.03 -28.88 -15.79
N ARG A 239 -16.34 -29.03 -15.53
CA ARG A 239 -17.19 -30.06 -16.11
C ARG A 239 -17.74 -29.70 -17.49
N TYR A 240 -18.25 -28.48 -17.64
CA TYR A 240 -19.06 -28.08 -18.80
C TYR A 240 -18.39 -27.01 -19.68
N GLY A 241 -17.15 -26.61 -19.38
CA GLY A 241 -16.43 -25.56 -20.08
C GLY A 241 -16.79 -24.17 -19.58
N LEU A 242 -16.11 -23.13 -20.09
CA LEU A 242 -16.41 -21.74 -19.72
C LEU A 242 -17.83 -21.34 -20.14
N GLY A 243 -18.32 -20.22 -19.63
CA GLY A 243 -19.58 -19.60 -20.08
C GLY A 243 -19.65 -19.49 -21.60
N VAL A 244 -18.57 -19.02 -22.23
CA VAL A 244 -18.44 -18.97 -23.70
C VAL A 244 -18.64 -20.31 -24.37
N ASP A 245 -18.22 -21.44 -23.79
CA ASP A 245 -18.34 -22.78 -24.39
C ASP A 245 -19.80 -23.28 -24.42
N ASN A 246 -20.64 -22.66 -23.60
CA ASN A 246 -22.04 -23.01 -23.39
C ASN A 246 -23.02 -22.16 -24.20
N VAL A 247 -22.57 -21.06 -24.81
CA VAL A 247 -23.44 -20.20 -25.62
C VAL A 247 -23.78 -20.85 -26.95
N LEU A 248 -25.07 -20.81 -27.30
CA LEU A 248 -25.64 -21.34 -28.54
C LEU A 248 -25.99 -20.24 -29.53
N GLU A 249 -26.50 -19.12 -29.03
CA GLU A 249 -27.00 -18.00 -29.83
C GLU A 249 -26.90 -16.68 -29.03
N ILE A 250 -26.60 -15.58 -29.70
CA ILE A 250 -26.57 -14.23 -29.10
C ILE A 250 -27.38 -13.29 -29.99
N THR A 251 -28.20 -12.44 -29.38
CA THR A 251 -28.86 -11.33 -30.08
C THR A 251 -28.28 -10.00 -29.62
N LEU A 252 -27.79 -9.18 -30.53
CA LEU A 252 -27.16 -7.89 -30.24
C LEU A 252 -27.53 -6.79 -31.23
N VAL A 253 -27.36 -5.54 -30.83
CA VAL A 253 -27.39 -4.37 -31.71
C VAL A 253 -25.97 -3.90 -31.99
N THR A 254 -25.57 -3.93 -33.25
CA THR A 254 -24.25 -3.52 -33.74
C THR A 254 -24.19 -2.03 -34.10
N ALA A 255 -23.00 -1.53 -34.46
CA ALA A 255 -22.73 -0.10 -34.62
C ALA A 255 -23.56 0.57 -35.73
N ASP A 256 -24.02 -0.20 -36.71
CA ASP A 256 -24.95 0.22 -37.75
C ASP A 256 -26.42 0.23 -37.32
N GLY A 257 -26.71 0.02 -36.02
CA GLY A 257 -28.05 0.06 -35.45
C GLY A 257 -28.95 -1.08 -35.94
N GLN A 258 -28.37 -2.22 -36.32
CA GLN A 258 -29.09 -3.42 -36.74
C GLN A 258 -29.19 -4.42 -35.59
N LEU A 259 -30.39 -4.95 -35.34
CA LEU A 259 -30.59 -6.08 -34.44
C LEU A 259 -30.20 -7.38 -35.17
N ARG A 260 -29.24 -8.11 -34.61
CA ARG A 260 -28.65 -9.31 -35.22
C ARG A 260 -28.75 -10.46 -34.26
N THR A 261 -29.20 -11.61 -34.75
CA THR A 261 -29.08 -12.90 -34.08
C THR A 261 -27.93 -13.66 -34.71
N VAL A 262 -26.96 -14.07 -33.89
CA VAL A 262 -25.72 -14.74 -34.34
C VAL A 262 -25.53 -16.07 -33.62
N SER A 263 -25.01 -17.04 -34.35
CA SER A 263 -24.77 -18.42 -33.90
C SER A 263 -23.57 -19.00 -34.65
N ALA A 264 -23.21 -20.26 -34.35
CA ALA A 264 -22.20 -20.97 -35.12
C ALA A 264 -22.56 -21.15 -36.62
N HIS A 265 -23.82 -20.92 -36.99
CA HIS A 265 -24.34 -21.10 -38.35
C HIS A 265 -24.81 -19.79 -39.00
N ARG A 266 -24.90 -18.70 -38.22
CA ARG A 266 -25.31 -17.38 -38.69
C ARG A 266 -24.34 -16.33 -38.16
N SER A 267 -23.61 -15.68 -39.07
CA SER A 267 -22.51 -14.76 -38.73
C SER A 267 -21.48 -15.39 -37.76
N PRO A 268 -20.90 -16.54 -38.11
CA PRO A 268 -20.05 -17.33 -37.21
C PRO A 268 -18.79 -16.58 -36.75
N ASP A 269 -18.33 -15.60 -37.53
CA ASP A 269 -17.19 -14.75 -37.19
C ASP A 269 -17.51 -13.78 -36.02
N LEU A 270 -18.67 -13.13 -36.06
CA LEU A 270 -19.14 -12.28 -34.96
C LEU A 270 -19.51 -13.11 -33.72
N PHE A 271 -20.15 -14.26 -33.93
CA PHE A 271 -20.44 -15.19 -32.83
C PHE A 271 -19.17 -15.68 -32.13
N TRP A 272 -18.11 -15.99 -32.89
CA TRP A 272 -16.81 -16.34 -32.34
C TRP A 272 -16.17 -15.18 -31.55
N ALA A 273 -16.24 -13.95 -32.08
CA ALA A 273 -15.68 -12.77 -31.41
C ALA A 273 -16.42 -12.45 -30.09
N LEU A 274 -17.75 -12.55 -30.07
CA LEU A 274 -18.55 -12.35 -28.86
C LEU A 274 -18.30 -13.43 -27.78
N ARG A 275 -17.67 -14.55 -28.12
CA ARG A 275 -17.38 -15.66 -27.21
C ARG A 275 -15.91 -15.62 -26.76
N GLY A 276 -15.50 -14.54 -26.11
CA GLY A 276 -14.16 -14.36 -25.54
C GLY A 276 -13.43 -13.08 -25.95
N GLY A 277 -13.96 -12.29 -26.89
CA GLY A 277 -13.34 -11.06 -27.39
C GLY A 277 -13.52 -9.84 -26.49
N GLY A 278 -14.16 -9.99 -25.33
CA GLY A 278 -14.39 -8.91 -24.38
C GLY A 278 -15.73 -8.20 -24.59
N GLY A 279 -16.34 -7.76 -23.49
CA GLY A 279 -17.62 -7.07 -23.50
C GLY A 279 -17.52 -5.62 -23.97
N GLY A 280 -18.59 -5.12 -24.59
CA GLY A 280 -18.75 -3.71 -24.92
C GLY A 280 -18.04 -3.23 -26.19
N THR A 281 -17.33 -4.11 -26.92
CA THR A 281 -16.64 -3.75 -28.19
C THR A 281 -17.40 -4.15 -29.46
N TRP A 282 -18.31 -5.13 -29.39
CA TRP A 282 -18.97 -5.69 -30.59
C TRP A 282 -20.33 -5.08 -30.89
N GLY A 283 -20.97 -4.51 -29.88
CA GLY A 283 -22.36 -4.08 -29.88
C GLY A 283 -23.02 -4.26 -28.52
N VAL A 284 -24.29 -3.86 -28.43
CA VAL A 284 -25.09 -4.02 -27.22
C VAL A 284 -25.83 -5.35 -27.28
N VAL A 285 -25.39 -6.32 -26.48
CA VAL A 285 -26.09 -7.61 -26.35
C VAL A 285 -27.43 -7.39 -25.65
N THR A 286 -28.48 -7.99 -26.21
CA THR A 286 -29.87 -7.89 -25.73
C THR A 286 -30.34 -9.17 -25.04
N GLN A 287 -29.85 -10.33 -25.51
CA GLN A 287 -30.08 -11.64 -24.93
C GLN A 287 -29.06 -12.65 -25.44
N ALA A 288 -28.88 -13.75 -24.73
CA ALA A 288 -28.17 -14.93 -25.22
C ALA A 288 -28.83 -16.22 -24.76
N THR A 289 -28.61 -17.29 -25.51
CA THR A 289 -29.09 -18.63 -25.20
C THR A 289 -27.93 -19.53 -24.84
N PHE A 290 -28.01 -20.20 -23.68
CA PHE A 290 -27.01 -21.11 -23.15
C PHE A 290 -27.53 -22.54 -23.12
N LYS A 291 -26.63 -23.51 -23.28
CA LYS A 291 -26.91 -24.91 -22.95
C LYS A 291 -27.31 -25.04 -21.48
N ALA A 292 -28.29 -25.90 -21.24
CA ALA A 292 -28.68 -26.34 -19.91
C ALA A 292 -28.46 -27.85 -19.79
N TYR A 293 -28.14 -28.31 -18.59
CA TYR A 293 -27.79 -29.69 -18.30
C TYR A 293 -28.74 -30.27 -17.25
N PRO A 294 -28.97 -31.58 -17.21
CA PRO A 294 -29.70 -32.21 -16.10
C PRO A 294 -29.03 -31.89 -14.75
N SER A 295 -29.83 -31.67 -13.71
CA SER A 295 -29.30 -31.50 -12.35
C SER A 295 -28.67 -32.81 -11.84
N GLU A 296 -27.51 -32.70 -11.20
CA GLU A 296 -26.77 -33.82 -10.59
C GLU A 296 -26.38 -33.45 -9.14
N PRO A 297 -26.30 -34.41 -8.20
CA PRO A 297 -25.77 -34.14 -6.85
C PRO A 297 -24.33 -33.64 -6.88
N LEU A 298 -24.00 -32.75 -5.94
CA LEU A 298 -22.66 -32.17 -5.80
C LEU A 298 -22.02 -32.58 -4.48
N ALA A 299 -20.70 -32.80 -4.48
CA ALA A 299 -19.90 -32.99 -3.27
C ALA A 299 -18.83 -31.89 -3.16
N GLY A 300 -18.65 -31.32 -1.98
CA GLY A 300 -17.75 -30.18 -1.76
C GLY A 300 -17.10 -30.14 -0.40
N VAL A 301 -16.20 -29.16 -0.23
CA VAL A 301 -15.26 -29.08 0.90
C VAL A 301 -15.11 -27.65 1.41
N SER A 302 -14.92 -27.48 2.73
CA SER A 302 -14.45 -26.25 3.39
C SER A 302 -13.35 -26.57 4.41
N ALA A 303 -12.26 -25.78 4.44
CA ALA A 303 -11.11 -26.00 5.34
C ALA A 303 -10.33 -24.70 5.66
N PRO A 304 -10.22 -24.26 6.94
CA PRO A 304 -9.47 -23.06 7.34
C PRO A 304 -7.94 -23.27 7.56
N GLU A 305 -7.14 -22.26 7.22
CA GLU A 305 -5.70 -22.01 7.56
C GLU A 305 -4.60 -22.77 6.82
N LEU A 306 -3.82 -22.06 5.97
CA LEU A 306 -3.07 -22.76 4.90
C LEU A 306 -1.78 -22.14 4.34
N GLU A 307 -1.08 -21.28 5.05
CA GLU A 307 0.11 -20.61 4.49
C GLU A 307 1.26 -21.58 4.12
N ARG A 308 1.41 -22.71 4.83
CA ARG A 308 2.36 -23.81 4.48
C ARG A 308 1.77 -24.91 3.61
N LEU A 309 0.54 -24.72 3.15
CA LEU A 309 -0.30 -25.76 2.60
C LEU A 309 -0.81 -25.40 1.18
N LEU A 310 -0.52 -24.20 0.67
CA LEU A 310 -0.61 -23.87 -0.76
C LEU A 310 0.17 -24.88 -1.64
N ALA A 311 1.33 -25.35 -1.19
CA ALA A 311 2.07 -26.42 -1.87
C ALA A 311 1.37 -27.79 -1.79
N GLY A 312 0.58 -28.04 -0.74
CA GLY A 312 -0.29 -29.22 -0.63
C GLY A 312 -1.46 -29.16 -1.60
N LEU A 313 -2.11 -27.99 -1.71
CA LEU A 313 -3.17 -27.77 -2.69
C LEU A 313 -2.66 -27.79 -4.13
N ALA A 314 -1.49 -27.20 -4.42
CA ALA A 314 -0.86 -27.30 -5.72
C ALA A 314 -0.55 -28.77 -6.09
N ARG A 315 -0.15 -29.61 -5.12
CA ARG A 315 -0.02 -31.06 -5.35
C ARG A 315 -1.36 -31.76 -5.63
N ALA A 316 -2.45 -31.30 -5.04
CA ALA A 316 -3.79 -31.84 -5.25
C ALA A 316 -4.45 -31.31 -6.54
N ALA A 317 -4.00 -30.17 -7.08
CA ALA A 317 -4.65 -29.50 -8.21
C ALA A 317 -4.84 -30.39 -9.45
N PRO A 318 -3.87 -31.21 -9.89
CA PRO A 318 -4.11 -32.14 -11.00
C PRO A 318 -5.20 -33.17 -10.71
N ALA A 319 -5.25 -33.73 -9.50
CA ALA A 319 -6.26 -34.71 -9.12
C ALA A 319 -7.67 -34.09 -8.98
N LEU A 320 -7.75 -32.85 -8.47
CA LEU A 320 -8.99 -32.07 -8.45
C LEU A 320 -9.50 -31.79 -9.87
N ALA A 321 -8.59 -31.44 -10.78
CA ALA A 321 -8.93 -31.26 -12.19
C ALA A 321 -9.45 -32.56 -12.84
N ASP A 322 -8.88 -33.73 -12.50
CA ASP A 322 -9.31 -35.03 -13.02
C ASP A 322 -10.75 -35.37 -12.63
N ILE A 323 -11.20 -34.97 -11.44
CA ILE A 323 -12.59 -35.17 -10.97
C ILE A 323 -13.53 -34.01 -11.33
N ARG A 324 -13.05 -33.02 -12.10
CA ARG A 324 -13.83 -31.83 -12.52
C ARG A 324 -14.32 -31.00 -11.33
N PHE A 325 -13.50 -30.90 -10.29
CA PHE A 325 -13.76 -30.03 -9.15
C PHE A 325 -13.55 -28.57 -9.57
N GLY A 326 -14.56 -27.73 -9.31
CA GLY A 326 -14.45 -26.27 -9.38
C GLY A 326 -14.65 -25.65 -8.02
N GLY A 327 -14.08 -24.47 -7.83
CA GLY A 327 -14.18 -23.70 -6.61
C GLY A 327 -13.07 -22.68 -6.46
N VAL A 328 -13.03 -22.04 -5.31
CA VAL A 328 -12.13 -20.96 -4.97
C VAL A 328 -11.33 -21.27 -3.71
N ILE A 329 -10.07 -20.83 -3.70
CA ILE A 329 -9.28 -20.67 -2.49
C ILE A 329 -9.25 -19.16 -2.18
N ILE A 330 -9.89 -18.78 -1.08
CA ILE A 330 -9.93 -17.39 -0.59
C ILE A 330 -9.15 -17.25 0.71
N ALA A 331 -8.52 -16.11 0.93
CA ALA A 331 -7.91 -15.80 2.22
C ALA A 331 -8.96 -15.29 3.22
N GLY A 332 -8.81 -15.59 4.51
CA GLY A 332 -9.70 -15.09 5.54
C GLY A 332 -9.09 -15.16 6.94
N GLY A 333 -9.20 -14.07 7.72
CA GLY A 333 -8.85 -13.98 9.14
C GLY A 333 -7.48 -14.56 9.49
N THR A 334 -7.47 -15.84 9.85
CA THR A 334 -6.28 -16.58 10.29
C THR A 334 -5.66 -17.48 9.20
N GLY A 335 -6.15 -17.46 7.96
CA GLY A 335 -5.90 -18.54 7.00
C GLY A 335 -6.34 -18.38 5.54
N PHE A 336 -6.38 -19.50 4.82
CA PHE A 336 -7.08 -19.65 3.53
C PHE A 336 -8.19 -20.68 3.68
N THR A 337 -9.26 -20.54 2.90
CA THR A 337 -10.39 -21.47 2.81
C THR A 337 -10.54 -21.95 1.38
N LEU A 338 -10.45 -23.27 1.17
CA LEU A 338 -10.87 -23.90 -0.08
C LEU A 338 -12.37 -24.14 -0.01
N VAL A 339 -13.11 -23.67 -1.00
CA VAL A 339 -14.56 -23.81 -1.13
C VAL A 339 -14.85 -24.25 -2.56
N GLY A 340 -15.68 -25.27 -2.75
CA GLY A 340 -16.01 -25.71 -4.11
C GLY A 340 -16.73 -27.04 -4.13
N ALA A 341 -17.07 -27.50 -5.33
CA ALA A 341 -17.75 -28.74 -5.55
C ALA A 341 -17.34 -29.43 -6.87
N ALA A 342 -17.55 -30.75 -6.91
CA ALA A 342 -17.54 -31.53 -8.13
C ALA A 342 -18.94 -32.14 -8.36
N PRO A 343 -19.40 -32.28 -9.62
CA PRO A 343 -20.65 -32.95 -9.97
C PRO A 343 -20.44 -34.47 -9.92
N ILE A 344 -20.36 -34.99 -8.70
CA ILE A 344 -20.13 -36.41 -8.39
C ILE A 344 -21.09 -36.85 -7.28
N ALA A 345 -21.60 -38.08 -7.40
CA ALA A 345 -22.60 -38.61 -6.47
C ALA A 345 -22.05 -38.98 -5.08
N ASN A 346 -20.72 -39.08 -4.91
CA ASN A 346 -20.09 -39.49 -3.64
C ASN A 346 -18.81 -38.70 -3.35
N ALA A 347 -18.68 -38.23 -2.10
CA ALA A 347 -17.51 -37.51 -1.57
C ALA A 347 -16.22 -38.35 -1.49
N THR A 348 -16.26 -39.69 -1.63
CA THR A 348 -15.03 -40.53 -1.56
C THR A 348 -13.97 -40.18 -2.60
N LEU A 349 -14.37 -39.85 -3.84
CA LEU A 349 -13.42 -39.41 -4.88
C LEU A 349 -12.79 -38.06 -4.52
N LEU A 350 -13.59 -37.15 -3.95
CA LEU A 350 -13.10 -35.85 -3.46
C LEU A 350 -12.13 -36.00 -2.29
N GLN A 351 -12.43 -36.90 -1.34
CA GLN A 351 -11.52 -37.25 -0.24
C GLN A 351 -10.19 -37.82 -0.75
N THR A 352 -10.24 -38.65 -1.79
CA THR A 352 -9.04 -39.24 -2.42
C THR A 352 -8.21 -38.17 -3.13
N ALA A 353 -8.85 -37.28 -3.89
CA ALA A 353 -8.17 -36.17 -4.57
C ALA A 353 -7.50 -35.20 -3.58
N LEU A 354 -8.13 -34.99 -2.41
CA LEU A 354 -7.59 -34.16 -1.33
C LEU A 354 -6.69 -34.91 -0.34
N ALA A 355 -6.40 -36.20 -0.54
CA ALA A 355 -5.51 -36.95 0.35
C ALA A 355 -4.11 -36.31 0.49
N PRO A 356 -3.45 -35.79 -0.58
CA PRO A 356 -2.18 -35.09 -0.45
C PRO A 356 -2.27 -33.83 0.42
N PHE A 357 -3.41 -33.15 0.34
CA PHE A 357 -3.72 -31.97 1.14
C PHE A 357 -3.96 -32.34 2.62
N ALA A 358 -4.78 -33.36 2.87
CA ALA A 358 -5.05 -33.89 4.21
C ALA A 358 -3.77 -34.43 4.88
N ALA A 359 -2.89 -35.08 4.12
CA ALA A 359 -1.59 -35.54 4.64
C ALA A 359 -0.66 -34.37 5.01
N ALA A 360 -0.67 -33.28 4.23
CA ALA A 360 0.05 -32.07 4.57
C ALA A 360 -0.50 -31.39 5.84
N LEU A 361 -1.81 -31.49 6.10
CA LEU A 361 -2.45 -31.02 7.34
C LEU A 361 -2.05 -31.89 8.54
N ALA A 362 -2.11 -33.21 8.41
CA ALA A 362 -1.83 -34.17 9.49
C ALA A 362 -0.39 -34.11 10.01
N ASN A 363 0.57 -33.75 9.15
CA ASN A 363 1.98 -33.63 9.53
C ASN A 363 2.35 -32.29 10.21
N ASN A 364 1.37 -31.42 10.50
CA ASN A 364 1.60 -30.12 11.15
C ASN A 364 1.27 -30.17 12.65
N SER A 365 2.30 -30.23 13.50
CA SER A 365 2.19 -30.39 14.95
C SER A 365 1.52 -29.22 15.70
N ILE A 366 1.31 -28.07 15.06
CA ILE A 366 0.60 -26.90 15.63
C ILE A 366 -0.93 -27.13 15.64
N LEU A 367 -1.46 -27.88 14.68
CA LEU A 367 -2.91 -28.15 14.52
C LEU A 367 -3.37 -29.43 15.26
N ALA A 368 -2.44 -30.25 15.73
CA ALA A 368 -2.74 -31.52 16.40
C ALA A 368 -3.25 -31.38 17.86
N ASN A 369 -3.18 -30.19 18.47
CA ASN A 369 -3.42 -29.99 19.90
C ASN A 369 -4.58 -29.02 20.26
N GLY A 370 -5.49 -28.69 19.34
CA GLY A 370 -6.70 -27.93 19.68
C GLY A 370 -7.66 -27.81 18.51
N ALA A 371 -8.83 -28.44 18.61
CA ALA A 371 -9.91 -28.53 17.61
C ALA A 371 -9.45 -29.02 16.22
N GLY A 372 -9.69 -30.29 15.92
CA GLY A 372 -9.32 -30.88 14.63
C GLY A 372 -9.93 -30.13 13.45
N ILE A 373 -9.09 -29.44 12.67
CA ILE A 373 -9.46 -28.83 11.40
C ILE A 373 -9.43 -29.94 10.34
N ALA A 374 -10.49 -30.74 10.28
CA ALA A 374 -10.72 -31.68 9.19
C ALA A 374 -11.52 -30.98 8.09
N PRO A 375 -11.21 -31.22 6.80
CA PRO A 375 -12.07 -30.76 5.72
C PRO A 375 -13.49 -31.28 5.93
N ALA A 376 -14.47 -30.39 5.94
CA ALA A 376 -15.88 -30.78 6.05
C ALA A 376 -16.41 -31.16 4.67
N TYR A 377 -16.81 -32.42 4.50
CA TYR A 377 -17.37 -32.91 3.24
C TYR A 377 -18.89 -32.88 3.30
N THR A 378 -19.51 -32.13 2.40
CA THR A 378 -20.98 -32.03 2.32
C THR A 378 -21.44 -32.44 0.92
N THR A 379 -22.60 -33.09 0.85
CA THR A 379 -23.28 -33.37 -0.42
C THR A 379 -24.56 -32.54 -0.51
N TRP A 380 -24.76 -31.87 -1.65
CA TRP A 380 -25.97 -31.12 -1.95
C TRP A 380 -26.79 -31.80 -3.05
N GLN A 381 -28.11 -31.68 -2.97
CA GLN A 381 -29.05 -32.33 -3.90
C GLN A 381 -29.18 -31.58 -5.24
N SER A 382 -28.82 -30.30 -5.28
CA SER A 382 -28.79 -29.49 -6.50
C SER A 382 -27.69 -28.42 -6.43
N PHE A 383 -27.38 -27.82 -7.58
CA PHE A 383 -26.42 -26.72 -7.65
C PHE A 383 -26.91 -25.48 -6.90
N LEU A 384 -28.21 -25.16 -6.95
CA LEU A 384 -28.77 -24.05 -6.19
C LEU A 384 -28.58 -24.25 -4.69
N ALA A 385 -28.83 -25.45 -4.17
CA ALA A 385 -28.62 -25.74 -2.75
C ALA A 385 -27.15 -25.61 -2.33
N PHE A 386 -26.21 -25.97 -3.21
CA PHE A 386 -24.78 -25.71 -2.99
C PHE A 386 -24.49 -24.21 -3.01
N TYR A 387 -24.92 -23.50 -4.05
CA TYR A 387 -24.72 -22.08 -4.23
C TYR A 387 -25.27 -21.25 -3.04
N GLU A 388 -26.50 -21.53 -2.59
CA GLU A 388 -27.12 -20.83 -1.46
C GLU A 388 -26.42 -21.12 -0.12
N ALA A 389 -25.85 -22.30 0.04
CA ALA A 389 -25.12 -22.66 1.26
C ALA A 389 -23.71 -22.05 1.30
N VAL A 390 -23.13 -21.75 0.13
CA VAL A 390 -21.70 -21.50 -0.02
C VAL A 390 -21.38 -20.08 -0.47
N TYR A 391 -22.09 -19.59 -1.49
CA TYR A 391 -21.81 -18.33 -2.17
C TYR A 391 -22.84 -17.24 -1.91
N ALA A 392 -24.12 -17.57 -1.69
CA ALA A 392 -25.12 -16.56 -1.32
C ALA A 392 -24.84 -15.83 0.01
N PRO A 393 -24.17 -16.43 1.04
CA PRO A 393 -23.96 -15.78 2.34
C PRO A 393 -22.70 -14.92 2.56
N PRO A 394 -22.02 -14.36 1.55
CA PRO A 394 -21.37 -13.07 1.77
C PRO A 394 -21.71 -12.04 0.68
N SER A 395 -22.14 -10.84 1.07
CA SER A 395 -22.13 -9.68 0.17
C SER A 395 -20.67 -9.42 -0.23
N GLU A 396 -20.37 -9.40 -1.52
CA GLU A 396 -19.05 -8.98 -1.98
C GLU A 396 -18.70 -7.61 -1.40
N ALA A 397 -17.42 -7.38 -1.08
CA ALA A 397 -16.99 -6.07 -0.59
C ALA A 397 -17.06 -5.04 -1.73
N VAL A 398 -18.23 -4.43 -1.92
CA VAL A 398 -18.48 -3.38 -2.91
C VAL A 398 -18.51 -2.00 -2.27
N GLY A 399 -18.59 -0.94 -3.09
CA GLY A 399 -18.52 0.43 -2.60
C GLY A 399 -17.10 0.85 -2.17
N VAL A 400 -16.09 0.08 -2.59
CA VAL A 400 -14.66 0.32 -2.35
C VAL A 400 -13.91 0.48 -3.66
N GLY A 401 -12.74 1.11 -3.65
CA GLY A 401 -11.87 1.12 -4.82
C GLY A 401 -11.07 -0.17 -4.86
N ALA A 402 -10.86 -0.73 -6.06
CA ALA A 402 -10.08 -1.96 -6.22
C ALA A 402 -9.28 -1.97 -7.52
N ARG A 403 -8.13 -2.65 -7.48
CA ARG A 403 -7.30 -3.02 -8.64
C ARG A 403 -6.89 -4.48 -8.50
N LEU A 404 -6.75 -5.15 -9.63
CA LEU A 404 -6.42 -6.57 -9.70
C LEU A 404 -5.07 -6.77 -10.39
N ALA A 405 -4.41 -7.85 -10.05
CA ALA A 405 -3.40 -8.49 -10.86
C ALA A 405 -3.80 -9.95 -11.03
N SER A 406 -3.58 -10.55 -12.20
CA SER A 406 -3.92 -11.96 -12.37
C SER A 406 -3.08 -12.68 -13.40
N ARG A 407 -3.04 -14.01 -13.28
CA ARG A 407 -2.42 -14.89 -14.26
C ARG A 407 -3.06 -16.26 -14.25
N LEU A 408 -3.25 -16.82 -15.45
CA LEU A 408 -3.60 -18.22 -15.65
C LEU A 408 -2.34 -19.07 -15.42
N ILE A 409 -2.36 -19.99 -14.46
CA ILE A 409 -1.20 -20.81 -14.09
C ILE A 409 -1.29 -22.16 -14.83
N PRO A 410 -0.37 -22.45 -15.77
CA PRO A 410 -0.41 -23.64 -16.60
C PRO A 410 -0.10 -24.90 -15.81
N ARG A 411 -0.61 -26.05 -16.29
CA ARG A 411 -0.41 -27.38 -15.70
C ARG A 411 1.07 -27.70 -15.45
N ALA A 412 1.97 -27.22 -16.30
CA ALA A 412 3.42 -27.41 -16.18
C ALA A 412 3.99 -26.92 -14.82
N GLN A 413 3.38 -25.89 -14.20
CA GLN A 413 3.82 -25.37 -12.89
C GLN A 413 3.46 -26.31 -11.73
N PHE A 414 2.59 -27.29 -11.96
CA PHE A 414 2.16 -28.27 -10.97
C PHE A 414 2.91 -29.61 -11.09
N VAL A 415 3.93 -29.68 -11.97
CA VAL A 415 4.73 -30.88 -12.19
C VAL A 415 6.09 -30.74 -11.50
N GLY A 416 6.37 -31.65 -10.56
CA GLY A 416 7.65 -31.72 -9.85
C GLY A 416 7.71 -30.82 -8.60
N ALA A 417 8.46 -31.29 -7.59
CA ALA A 417 8.50 -30.63 -6.29
C ALA A 417 9.06 -29.20 -6.32
N ALA A 418 10.03 -28.93 -7.21
CA ALA A 418 10.65 -27.61 -7.34
C ALA A 418 9.67 -26.57 -7.91
N ASN A 419 8.93 -26.91 -8.97
CA ASN A 419 7.95 -26.01 -9.58
C ASN A 419 6.80 -25.71 -8.61
N ILE A 420 6.31 -26.73 -7.90
CA ILE A 420 5.25 -26.55 -6.89
C ILE A 420 5.71 -25.64 -5.74
N ALA A 421 6.97 -25.80 -5.29
CA ALA A 421 7.53 -24.93 -4.25
C ALA A 421 7.69 -23.49 -4.74
N ALA A 422 8.17 -23.29 -5.98
CA ALA A 422 8.30 -21.98 -6.61
C ALA A 422 6.95 -21.30 -6.82
N LEU A 423 5.93 -22.05 -7.28
CA LEU A 423 4.56 -21.58 -7.42
C LEU A 423 4.00 -21.10 -6.08
N ALA A 424 4.07 -21.93 -5.04
CA ALA A 424 3.58 -21.57 -3.71
C ALA A 424 4.29 -20.31 -3.17
N ALA A 425 5.63 -20.23 -3.29
CA ALA A 425 6.41 -19.08 -2.85
C ALA A 425 6.08 -17.81 -3.65
N GLY A 426 5.89 -17.92 -4.97
CA GLY A 426 5.56 -16.79 -5.82
C GLY A 426 4.15 -16.25 -5.58
N ILE A 427 3.18 -17.12 -5.30
CA ILE A 427 1.82 -16.70 -4.91
C ILE A 427 1.85 -15.92 -3.58
N VAL A 428 2.62 -16.38 -2.60
CA VAL A 428 2.82 -15.65 -1.34
C VAL A 428 3.49 -14.30 -1.59
N ALA A 429 4.58 -14.27 -2.37
CA ALA A 429 5.28 -13.03 -2.70
C ALA A 429 4.39 -12.03 -3.46
N ALA A 430 3.53 -12.51 -4.36
CA ALA A 430 2.55 -11.66 -5.05
C ALA A 430 1.53 -11.07 -4.08
N SER A 431 1.02 -11.86 -3.12
CA SER A 431 0.15 -11.36 -2.06
C SER A 431 0.84 -10.28 -1.23
N GLU A 432 2.09 -10.50 -0.79
CA GLU A 432 2.86 -9.58 0.05
C GLU A 432 3.21 -8.28 -0.67
N ALA A 433 3.37 -8.30 -2.01
CA ALA A 433 3.76 -7.14 -2.80
C ALA A 433 2.79 -5.94 -2.71
N THR A 434 1.52 -6.22 -2.41
CA THR A 434 0.47 -5.21 -2.19
C THR A 434 0.64 -4.43 -0.88
N GLY A 435 1.38 -4.98 0.09
CA GLY A 435 1.42 -4.47 1.46
C GLY A 435 0.12 -4.69 2.25
N GLN A 436 -0.86 -5.41 1.67
CA GLN A 436 -2.12 -5.76 2.29
C GLN A 436 -2.08 -7.24 2.69
N ALA A 437 -2.51 -7.54 3.92
CA ALA A 437 -2.60 -8.92 4.36
C ALA A 437 -3.62 -9.67 3.49
N GLN A 438 -3.30 -10.89 3.07
CA GLN A 438 -4.29 -11.83 2.51
C GLN A 438 -4.96 -11.34 1.21
N ALA A 439 -4.23 -10.61 0.37
CA ALA A 439 -4.71 -10.02 -0.87
C ALA A 439 -4.92 -11.00 -2.04
N VAL A 440 -4.88 -12.33 -1.83
CA VAL A 440 -4.84 -13.32 -2.92
C VAL A 440 -6.04 -14.27 -2.93
N GLN A 441 -6.55 -14.53 -4.14
CA GLN A 441 -7.60 -15.49 -4.45
C GLN A 441 -7.10 -16.42 -5.57
N ILE A 442 -7.43 -17.70 -5.49
CA ILE A 442 -7.07 -18.69 -6.50
C ILE A 442 -8.34 -19.41 -6.93
N LEU A 443 -8.75 -19.21 -8.18
CA LEU A 443 -9.87 -19.95 -8.75
C LEU A 443 -9.38 -21.25 -9.36
N ILE A 444 -10.09 -22.34 -9.08
CA ILE A 444 -9.88 -23.71 -9.60
C ILE A 444 -10.96 -24.02 -10.65
N ASP A 445 -11.51 -22.98 -11.27
CA ASP A 445 -12.62 -23.03 -12.22
C ASP A 445 -12.14 -22.96 -13.67
N THR A 446 -10.97 -23.53 -13.95
CA THR A 446 -10.49 -23.60 -15.33
C THR A 446 -11.21 -24.72 -16.09
N PRO A 447 -11.43 -24.60 -17.41
CA PRO A 447 -12.23 -25.53 -18.20
C PRO A 447 -11.50 -26.84 -18.53
N VAL A 448 -10.84 -27.45 -17.56
CA VAL A 448 -9.95 -28.62 -17.73
C VAL A 448 -10.63 -29.84 -18.34
N GLY A 449 -11.95 -29.98 -18.20
CA GLY A 449 -12.72 -31.07 -18.79
C GLY A 449 -13.19 -30.83 -20.22
N VAL A 450 -13.03 -29.61 -20.76
CA VAL A 450 -13.56 -29.22 -22.07
C VAL A 450 -12.44 -28.58 -22.90
N PRO A 451 -11.66 -29.39 -23.65
CA PRO A 451 -10.63 -28.85 -24.53
C PRO A 451 -11.26 -28.08 -25.71
N ASP A 452 -10.57 -27.04 -26.18
CA ASP A 452 -10.97 -26.29 -27.39
C ASP A 452 -9.90 -26.40 -28.49
N ALA A 453 -9.67 -27.62 -28.95
CA ALA A 453 -8.68 -27.89 -29.99
C ALA A 453 -8.99 -27.17 -31.32
N ALA A 454 -10.27 -26.87 -31.57
CA ALA A 454 -10.72 -26.16 -32.77
C ALA A 454 -10.65 -24.63 -32.66
N ARG A 455 -10.28 -24.08 -31.49
CA ARG A 455 -10.35 -22.64 -31.17
C ARG A 455 -11.72 -22.05 -31.55
N ALA A 456 -12.78 -22.76 -31.16
CA ALA A 456 -14.17 -22.42 -31.42
C ALA A 456 -14.65 -21.17 -30.65
N THR A 457 -13.87 -20.74 -29.66
CA THR A 457 -14.03 -19.49 -28.90
C THR A 457 -12.82 -18.58 -29.09
N SER A 458 -12.95 -17.30 -28.73
CA SER A 458 -11.90 -16.30 -28.89
C SER A 458 -11.11 -15.99 -27.62
N VAL A 459 -11.42 -16.67 -26.50
CA VAL A 459 -10.64 -16.56 -25.26
C VAL A 459 -9.18 -16.96 -25.48
N THR A 460 -8.28 -16.44 -24.65
CA THR A 460 -6.86 -16.88 -24.69
C THR A 460 -6.76 -18.41 -24.59
N PRO A 461 -5.96 -19.07 -25.46
CA PRO A 461 -5.71 -20.52 -25.36
C PRO A 461 -5.13 -20.95 -24.01
N ALA A 462 -4.52 -20.03 -23.26
CA ALA A 462 -3.98 -20.28 -21.91
C ALA A 462 -5.01 -20.88 -20.96
N TRP A 463 -6.30 -20.57 -21.12
CA TRP A 463 -7.38 -21.19 -20.35
C TRP A 463 -7.40 -22.71 -20.42
N ARG A 464 -7.01 -23.28 -21.56
CA ARG A 464 -7.12 -24.73 -21.81
C ARG A 464 -5.98 -25.53 -21.18
N ASP A 465 -4.88 -24.87 -20.82
CA ASP A 465 -3.74 -25.49 -20.12
C ASP A 465 -3.66 -25.09 -18.63
N ALA A 466 -4.38 -24.05 -18.21
CA ALA A 466 -4.37 -23.58 -16.84
C ALA A 466 -5.10 -24.53 -15.87
N LEU A 467 -4.53 -24.71 -14.68
CA LEU A 467 -5.22 -25.34 -13.55
C LEU A 467 -5.75 -24.31 -12.56
N TRP A 468 -5.06 -23.18 -12.42
CA TRP A 468 -5.48 -22.08 -11.54
C TRP A 468 -5.59 -20.78 -12.32
N HIS A 469 -6.53 -19.93 -11.89
CA HIS A 469 -6.52 -18.50 -12.16
C HIS A 469 -6.17 -17.77 -10.86
N ALA A 470 -4.93 -17.30 -10.76
CA ALA A 470 -4.44 -16.60 -9.57
C ALA A 470 -4.75 -15.11 -9.68
N ILE A 471 -5.33 -14.53 -8.63
CA ILE A 471 -5.77 -13.14 -8.54
C ILE A 471 -5.17 -12.52 -7.29
N VAL A 472 -4.61 -11.32 -7.42
CA VAL A 472 -4.24 -10.47 -6.29
C VAL A 472 -5.07 -9.19 -6.35
N ILE A 473 -5.73 -8.85 -5.23
CA ILE A 473 -6.65 -7.73 -5.10
C ILE A 473 -6.03 -6.67 -4.18
N GLY A 474 -5.80 -5.48 -4.72
CA GLY A 474 -5.48 -4.30 -3.94
C GLY A 474 -6.72 -3.43 -3.79
N ALA A 475 -7.24 -3.28 -2.58
CA ALA A 475 -8.47 -2.52 -2.32
C ALA A 475 -8.24 -1.31 -1.41
N TRP A 476 -9.09 -0.29 -1.51
CA TRP A 476 -9.06 0.86 -0.62
C TRP A 476 -10.46 1.41 -0.31
N ALA A 477 -10.64 1.88 0.92
CA ALA A 477 -11.89 2.51 1.33
C ALA A 477 -12.10 3.85 0.60
N PRO A 478 -13.35 4.28 0.36
CA PRO A 478 -13.61 5.62 -0.15
C PRO A 478 -13.01 6.70 0.76
N GLY A 479 -12.54 7.78 0.17
CA GLY A 479 -11.88 8.88 0.90
C GLY A 479 -10.39 8.66 1.18
N THR A 480 -9.85 7.47 0.87
CA THR A 480 -8.41 7.21 0.89
C THR A 480 -7.67 8.24 0.03
N SER A 481 -6.61 8.85 0.57
CA SER A 481 -5.85 9.88 -0.16
C SER A 481 -5.25 9.34 -1.46
N GLY A 482 -5.12 10.20 -2.47
CA GLY A 482 -4.53 9.79 -3.76
C GLY A 482 -3.14 9.16 -3.63
N ALA A 483 -2.33 9.60 -2.68
CA ALA A 483 -1.01 9.00 -2.41
C ALA A 483 -1.10 7.56 -1.89
N ALA A 484 -2.09 7.26 -1.06
CA ALA A 484 -2.32 5.91 -0.56
C ALA A 484 -2.94 5.00 -1.64
N GLN A 485 -3.89 5.52 -2.45
CA GLN A 485 -4.43 4.77 -3.59
C GLN A 485 -3.32 4.37 -4.59
N ARG A 486 -2.39 5.29 -4.89
CA ARG A 486 -1.19 5.00 -5.68
C ARG A 486 -0.32 3.90 -5.09
N ALA A 487 -0.12 3.91 -3.78
CA ALA A 487 0.73 2.92 -3.13
C ALA A 487 0.15 1.52 -3.26
N VAL A 488 -1.18 1.39 -3.15
CA VAL A 488 -1.92 0.15 -3.43
C VAL A 488 -1.77 -0.26 -4.89
N ALA A 489 -2.02 0.66 -5.84
CA ALA A 489 -1.86 0.41 -7.26
C ALA A 489 -0.45 -0.10 -7.63
N ALA A 490 0.60 0.59 -7.18
CA ALA A 490 1.98 0.16 -7.39
C ALA A 490 2.31 -1.19 -6.75
N GLY A 491 1.62 -1.55 -5.66
CA GLY A 491 1.70 -2.87 -5.05
C GLY A 491 1.07 -3.97 -5.90
N VAL A 492 -0.08 -3.69 -6.49
CA VAL A 492 -0.73 -4.57 -7.47
C VAL A 492 0.14 -4.75 -8.71
N ASP A 493 0.79 -3.70 -9.22
CA ASP A 493 1.70 -3.82 -10.36
C ASP A 493 2.91 -4.71 -10.07
N ARG A 494 3.49 -4.58 -8.87
CA ARG A 494 4.54 -5.49 -8.39
C ARG A 494 4.04 -6.93 -8.28
N ALA A 495 2.81 -7.13 -7.77
CA ALA A 495 2.20 -8.45 -7.71
C ALA A 495 2.00 -9.04 -9.13
N ASN A 496 1.56 -8.23 -10.09
CA ASN A 496 1.40 -8.64 -11.48
C ASN A 496 2.74 -9.11 -12.07
N ALA A 497 3.82 -8.37 -11.85
CA ALA A 497 5.16 -8.77 -12.30
C ALA A 497 5.60 -10.14 -11.73
N VAL A 498 5.27 -10.42 -10.46
CA VAL A 498 5.55 -11.72 -9.84
C VAL A 498 4.71 -12.82 -10.49
N LEU A 499 3.41 -12.61 -10.71
CA LEU A 499 2.53 -13.59 -11.34
C LEU A 499 2.93 -13.86 -12.80
N VAL A 500 3.31 -12.83 -13.56
CA VAL A 500 3.85 -12.98 -14.93
C VAL A 500 5.13 -13.82 -14.91
N ALA A 501 6.03 -13.60 -13.95
CA ALA A 501 7.27 -14.37 -13.84
C ALA A 501 7.03 -15.87 -13.53
N LEU A 502 5.93 -16.22 -12.87
CA LEU A 502 5.53 -17.62 -12.64
C LEU A 502 5.02 -18.32 -13.90
N ALA A 503 4.44 -17.57 -14.83
CA ALA A 503 3.85 -18.11 -16.06
C ALA A 503 3.99 -17.13 -17.23
N PRO A 504 5.23 -16.92 -17.74
CA PRO A 504 5.53 -15.89 -18.73
C PRO A 504 4.81 -16.15 -20.06
N ASP A 505 4.78 -17.41 -20.50
CA ASP A 505 4.16 -17.80 -21.78
C ASP A 505 2.64 -18.07 -21.69
N SER A 506 2.03 -17.74 -20.54
CA SER A 506 0.59 -17.89 -20.31
C SER A 506 -0.18 -16.61 -20.67
N GLY A 507 -1.42 -16.49 -20.18
CA GLY A 507 -2.25 -15.31 -20.30
C GLY A 507 -2.93 -14.93 -18.99
N ALA A 508 -3.87 -13.99 -19.07
CA ALA A 508 -4.73 -13.59 -17.95
C ALA A 508 -6.18 -13.46 -18.43
N TYR A 509 -7.13 -13.52 -17.50
CA TYR A 509 -8.52 -13.29 -17.81
C TYR A 509 -8.82 -11.80 -17.88
N GLN A 510 -9.14 -11.29 -19.06
CA GLN A 510 -9.40 -9.87 -19.30
C GLN A 510 -10.46 -9.21 -18.39
N ASN A 511 -11.36 -9.98 -17.77
CA ASN A 511 -12.37 -9.42 -16.87
C ASN A 511 -11.85 -9.22 -15.45
N GLU A 512 -10.78 -9.91 -15.06
CA GLU A 512 -10.20 -9.92 -13.70
C GLU A 512 -8.68 -9.70 -13.80
N ALA A 513 -8.25 -8.75 -14.64
CA ALA A 513 -6.84 -8.50 -14.95
C ALA A 513 -6.36 -7.14 -14.42
N ASN A 514 -5.05 -6.92 -14.54
CA ASN A 514 -4.49 -5.60 -14.29
C ASN A 514 -5.00 -4.59 -15.34
N ILE A 515 -5.55 -3.47 -14.85
CA ILE A 515 -6.00 -2.35 -15.66
C ILE A 515 -4.84 -1.73 -16.45
N ASP A 516 -3.61 -1.86 -15.95
CA ASP A 516 -2.38 -1.33 -16.55
C ASP A 516 -1.54 -2.44 -17.22
N GLU A 517 -2.14 -3.57 -17.62
CA GLU A 517 -1.44 -4.67 -18.30
C GLU A 517 -0.75 -4.17 -19.60
N PRO A 518 0.59 -4.14 -19.67
CA PRO A 518 1.31 -3.48 -20.76
C PRO A 518 1.09 -4.15 -22.12
N ASP A 519 1.06 -5.48 -22.14
CA ASP A 519 0.88 -6.30 -23.34
C ASP A 519 -0.52 -6.93 -23.39
N HIS A 520 -1.55 -6.15 -23.02
CA HIS A 520 -2.93 -6.64 -22.83
C HIS A 520 -3.46 -7.47 -24.01
N GLU A 521 -3.18 -7.07 -25.25
CA GLU A 521 -3.62 -7.82 -26.44
C GLU A 521 -3.10 -9.27 -26.45
N GLN A 522 -1.80 -9.42 -26.19
CA GLN A 522 -1.16 -10.74 -26.14
C GLN A 522 -1.61 -11.51 -24.89
N THR A 523 -1.69 -10.83 -23.73
CA THR A 523 -2.07 -11.46 -22.46
C THR A 523 -3.54 -11.95 -22.47
N PHE A 524 -4.47 -11.21 -23.07
CA PHE A 524 -5.91 -11.49 -23.04
C PHE A 524 -6.39 -12.42 -24.15
N TRP A 525 -5.77 -12.36 -25.33
CA TRP A 525 -6.21 -13.13 -26.51
C TRP A 525 -5.11 -13.92 -27.20
N GLY A 526 -3.84 -13.56 -27.00
CA GLY A 526 -2.71 -14.15 -27.73
C GLY A 526 -2.93 -14.06 -29.24
N ASP A 527 -2.65 -15.15 -29.97
CA ASP A 527 -2.80 -15.19 -31.44
C ASP A 527 -4.21 -14.84 -31.94
N ASN A 528 -5.24 -14.96 -31.10
CA ASN A 528 -6.62 -14.66 -31.50
C ASN A 528 -6.83 -13.17 -31.83
N ILE A 529 -5.96 -12.27 -31.35
CA ILE A 529 -6.09 -10.82 -31.56
C ILE A 529 -6.16 -10.44 -33.04
N GLN A 530 -5.41 -11.11 -33.90
CA GLN A 530 -5.41 -10.82 -35.34
C GLN A 530 -6.78 -11.05 -35.97
N ARG A 531 -7.44 -12.15 -35.61
CA ARG A 531 -8.79 -12.48 -36.08
C ARG A 531 -9.83 -11.58 -35.43
N LEU A 532 -9.70 -11.27 -34.14
CA LEU A 532 -10.58 -10.34 -33.43
C LEU A 532 -10.56 -8.95 -34.09
N ASN A 533 -9.38 -8.41 -34.39
CA ASN A 533 -9.24 -7.14 -35.09
C ASN A 533 -9.84 -7.16 -36.51
N ALA A 534 -9.77 -8.29 -37.23
CA ALA A 534 -10.43 -8.44 -38.52
C ALA A 534 -11.97 -8.43 -38.39
N VAL A 535 -12.52 -9.07 -37.37
CA VAL A 535 -13.97 -9.04 -37.09
C VAL A 535 -14.40 -7.65 -36.65
N LYS A 536 -13.62 -6.96 -35.82
CA LYS A 536 -13.89 -5.60 -35.36
C LYS A 536 -14.04 -4.64 -36.53
N ARG A 537 -13.07 -4.62 -37.46
CA ARG A 537 -13.13 -3.80 -38.69
C ARG A 537 -14.33 -4.12 -39.58
N LYS A 538 -14.86 -5.35 -39.54
CA LYS A 538 -16.02 -5.77 -40.35
C LYS A 538 -17.34 -5.25 -39.79
N TYR A 539 -17.54 -5.32 -38.48
CA TYR A 539 -18.83 -5.02 -37.84
C TYR A 539 -18.89 -3.64 -37.18
N ASP A 540 -17.74 -3.04 -36.90
CA ASP A 540 -17.60 -1.70 -36.34
C ASP A 540 -16.35 -1.00 -36.91
N PRO A 541 -16.37 -0.64 -38.21
CA PRO A 541 -15.22 -0.06 -38.92
C PRO A 541 -14.79 1.31 -38.36
N GLU A 542 -15.72 2.06 -37.78
CA GLU A 542 -15.49 3.39 -37.19
C GLU A 542 -15.12 3.32 -35.70
N ASN A 543 -14.92 2.09 -35.17
CA ASN A 543 -14.62 1.85 -33.76
C ASN A 543 -15.59 2.59 -32.82
N PHE A 544 -16.89 2.54 -33.13
CA PHE A 544 -17.99 3.12 -32.36
C PHE A 544 -18.00 2.64 -30.92
N PHE A 545 -17.85 1.33 -30.76
CA PHE A 545 -17.80 0.66 -29.48
C PHE A 545 -16.36 0.48 -29.05
N ALA A 546 -15.76 1.53 -28.48
CA ALA A 546 -14.44 1.47 -27.87
C ALA A 546 -14.56 1.32 -26.35
N VAL A 547 -13.78 0.42 -25.76
CA VAL A 547 -13.63 0.22 -24.31
C VAL A 547 -12.15 0.13 -23.93
N TRP A 548 -11.80 0.51 -22.70
CA TRP A 548 -10.42 0.45 -22.21
C TRP A 548 -9.84 -0.96 -22.34
N HIS A 549 -8.63 -1.07 -22.93
CA HIS A 549 -7.94 -2.34 -23.19
C HIS A 549 -8.80 -3.38 -23.95
N GLY A 550 -9.82 -2.94 -24.70
CA GLY A 550 -10.63 -3.79 -25.55
C GLY A 550 -10.05 -3.93 -26.96
N VAL A 551 -10.55 -4.92 -27.72
CA VAL A 551 -10.20 -5.07 -29.14
C VAL A 551 -10.55 -3.78 -29.90
N GLY A 552 -9.54 -3.20 -30.57
CA GLY A 552 -9.67 -1.95 -31.32
C GLY A 552 -9.44 -0.69 -30.49
N TRP A 553 -9.03 -0.78 -29.22
CA TRP A 553 -8.64 0.39 -28.43
C TRP A 553 -7.42 1.09 -29.05
N ALA A 554 -7.41 2.43 -29.07
CA ALA A 554 -6.40 3.25 -29.73
C ALA A 554 -5.09 3.41 -28.92
N GLY A 555 -4.99 2.77 -27.77
CA GLY A 555 -3.82 2.85 -26.90
C GLY A 555 -3.79 4.05 -25.95
N ALA A 556 -2.64 4.26 -25.32
CA ALA A 556 -2.44 5.36 -24.36
C ALA A 556 -2.66 6.74 -25.00
N GLY A 557 -3.23 7.68 -24.25
CA GLY A 557 -3.63 8.99 -24.77
C GLY A 557 -4.98 9.02 -25.52
N ASP A 558 -5.71 7.90 -25.57
CA ASP A 558 -7.08 7.88 -26.09
C ASP A 558 -7.99 8.81 -25.26
N PRO A 559 -8.56 9.88 -25.85
CA PRO A 559 -9.37 10.87 -25.13
C PRO A 559 -10.65 10.26 -24.53
N ASP A 560 -11.11 9.11 -25.02
CA ASP A 560 -12.27 8.40 -24.48
C ASP A 560 -12.08 7.92 -23.04
N PHE A 561 -10.82 7.78 -22.61
CA PHE A 561 -10.44 7.12 -21.36
C PHE A 561 -9.51 7.96 -20.49
N VAL A 562 -9.66 9.29 -20.57
CA VAL A 562 -8.87 10.26 -19.79
C VAL A 562 -8.87 10.01 -18.28
N CYS A 563 -9.87 9.32 -17.73
CA CYS A 563 -9.92 8.99 -16.30
C CYS A 563 -9.06 7.78 -15.90
N TYR A 564 -8.58 7.00 -16.88
CA TYR A 564 -7.82 5.76 -16.67
C TYR A 564 -6.35 5.89 -17.08
N ASP A 565 -6.00 6.86 -17.94
CA ASP A 565 -4.61 7.16 -18.31
C ASP A 565 -3.78 7.57 -17.07
N ASN A 566 -2.64 6.89 -16.88
CA ASN A 566 -1.73 7.02 -15.73
C ASN A 566 -1.19 8.46 -15.51
N THR A 567 -1.39 9.36 -16.47
CA THR A 567 -1.07 10.79 -16.35
C THR A 567 -2.11 11.61 -15.57
N SER A 568 -3.39 11.20 -15.50
CA SER A 568 -4.46 12.05 -14.95
C SER A 568 -4.83 11.75 -13.49
N VAL A 569 -4.49 10.56 -12.97
CA VAL A 569 -4.68 10.21 -11.54
C VAL A 569 -3.54 10.78 -10.66
N LEU A 570 -2.55 11.44 -11.27
CA LEU A 570 -1.27 11.79 -10.63
C LEU A 570 -0.87 13.27 -10.62
N GLN A 571 -1.59 14.19 -11.28
CA GLN A 571 -1.20 15.61 -11.28
C GLN A 571 -2.30 16.54 -10.76
N GLY A 572 -2.10 17.02 -9.53
CA GLY A 572 -2.72 18.25 -9.05
C GLY A 572 -1.89 19.48 -9.45
N THR A 573 -2.53 20.41 -10.15
CA THR A 573 -2.17 21.83 -10.43
C THR A 573 -0.96 22.17 -11.33
N GLN A 574 -1.20 22.47 -12.63
CA GLN A 574 -1.19 23.84 -13.22
C GLN A 574 -1.41 23.84 -14.78
N LEU A 575 -2.44 24.58 -15.22
CA LEU A 575 -2.64 25.37 -16.46
C LEU A 575 -2.57 24.77 -17.90
N TYR A 576 -3.76 24.73 -18.53
CA TYR A 576 -4.11 25.03 -19.95
C TYR A 576 -3.00 25.05 -21.03
N HIS A 577 -2.95 24.06 -21.94
CA HIS A 577 -3.62 24.09 -23.27
C HIS A 577 -3.26 22.86 -24.12
N GLN A 578 -4.31 22.29 -24.70
CA GLN A 578 -4.41 21.22 -25.70
C GLN A 578 -3.77 21.56 -27.09
N PRO A 579 -3.82 20.66 -28.11
CA PRO A 579 -3.44 19.25 -28.12
C PRO A 579 -2.82 18.81 -29.48
N ASN A 580 -2.56 17.50 -29.61
CA ASN A 580 -2.57 16.66 -30.82
C ASN A 580 -1.24 16.33 -31.51
N ALA A 581 -0.94 15.02 -31.40
CA ALA A 581 -0.68 14.04 -32.47
C ALA A 581 0.55 13.20 -32.08
N THR A 582 0.44 12.24 -31.16
CA THR A 582 0.05 10.84 -31.40
C THR A 582 0.48 10.29 -32.76
N PHE A 583 1.67 9.69 -32.74
CA PHE A 583 2.14 8.66 -33.64
C PHE A 583 1.79 7.28 -33.05
N GLU A 584 1.01 6.48 -33.77
CA GLU A 584 1.13 5.00 -33.76
C GLU A 584 2.28 4.66 -34.72
N VAL A 585 3.37 4.03 -34.30
CA VAL A 585 3.54 2.63 -33.86
C VAL A 585 3.11 1.63 -34.94
N GLY A 586 4.11 0.89 -35.46
CA GLY A 586 3.87 -0.27 -36.32
C GLY A 586 5.01 -0.50 -37.30
N SER A 587 6.20 -0.87 -36.82
CA SER A 587 6.65 -2.27 -36.84
C SER A 587 6.65 -2.89 -38.25
N MET A 588 7.87 -3.07 -38.79
CA MET A 588 8.12 -4.10 -39.80
C MET A 588 9.54 -4.63 -39.61
N LYS A 589 9.67 -5.71 -38.82
CA LYS A 589 10.75 -6.67 -39.03
C LYS A 589 10.16 -8.05 -39.30
N CYS A 590 10.21 -8.39 -40.58
CA CYS A 590 10.05 -9.72 -41.13
C CYS A 590 11.15 -10.65 -40.57
N ARG A 591 10.74 -11.71 -39.88
CA ARG A 591 11.58 -12.90 -39.63
C ARG A 591 11.60 -13.75 -40.89
N LYS A 592 12.56 -13.53 -41.77
CA LYS A 592 13.07 -14.55 -42.70
C LYS A 592 14.35 -14.01 -43.30
N CYS A 593 15.49 -14.48 -42.79
CA CYS A 593 16.79 -14.66 -43.44
C CYS A 593 17.89 -14.67 -42.36
N HIS A 594 18.10 -15.82 -41.71
CA HIS A 594 19.39 -16.14 -41.11
C HIS A 594 20.25 -16.81 -42.19
N GLN A 595 21.08 -16.04 -42.90
CA GLN A 595 22.32 -16.54 -43.50
C GLN A 595 23.37 -15.42 -43.54
N LEU A 596 24.61 -15.85 -43.33
CA LEU A 596 25.84 -15.07 -43.11
C LEU A 596 26.31 -14.28 -44.35
N ASP A 597 26.98 -13.15 -44.08
CA ASP A 597 28.11 -12.44 -44.75
C ASP A 597 28.76 -13.04 -46.04
N PRO A 598 29.56 -12.29 -46.87
CA PRO A 598 29.97 -10.86 -46.82
C PRO A 598 30.16 -10.14 -48.21
N VAL A 599 30.67 -8.90 -48.18
CA VAL A 599 31.57 -8.18 -49.14
C VAL A 599 31.03 -7.27 -50.29
N PHE A 600 31.67 -6.08 -50.36
CA PHE A 600 31.85 -5.04 -51.42
C PHE A 600 30.70 -4.05 -51.70
N GLU A 601 30.80 -2.76 -51.35
CA GLU A 601 31.59 -1.62 -51.89
C GLU A 601 31.13 -1.04 -53.26
N ARG A 602 30.78 0.27 -53.18
CA ARG A 602 30.99 1.39 -54.13
C ARG A 602 30.05 1.61 -55.34
N LEU A 603 29.22 2.65 -55.16
CA LEU A 603 29.15 3.93 -55.89
C LEU A 603 29.18 3.94 -57.44
N GLY A 604 28.17 4.62 -58.01
CA GLY A 604 28.42 5.71 -58.97
C GLY A 604 27.78 5.59 -60.35
N ASP A 605 26.73 6.37 -60.57
CA ASP A 605 26.25 6.95 -61.86
C ASP A 605 27.40 7.45 -62.78
N PRO A 606 27.22 7.76 -64.10
CA PRO A 606 26.04 8.41 -64.70
C PRO A 606 25.76 8.07 -66.19
N ILE A 607 24.78 8.75 -66.83
CA ILE A 607 24.95 9.53 -68.08
C ILE A 607 23.63 10.17 -68.52
N THR A 608 23.72 11.45 -68.87
CA THR A 608 22.72 12.29 -69.55
C THR A 608 22.82 12.20 -71.09
N ALA A 609 21.63 12.21 -71.71
CA ALA A 609 21.16 12.89 -72.93
C ALA A 609 21.91 12.80 -74.27
N TYR A 610 21.15 12.54 -75.34
CA TYR A 610 21.24 13.22 -76.66
C TYR A 610 19.99 12.92 -77.55
N PRO A 611 19.78 13.55 -78.72
CA PRO A 611 18.65 14.46 -78.97
C PRO A 611 17.69 14.02 -80.12
N ARG A 612 16.66 14.84 -80.39
CA ARG A 612 15.65 14.69 -81.47
C ARG A 612 16.20 14.98 -82.88
N PRO A 613 15.66 14.30 -83.92
CA PRO A 613 15.27 14.98 -85.16
C PRO A 613 13.98 14.34 -85.80
N PRO A 614 13.57 14.67 -87.05
CA PRO A 614 12.74 15.80 -87.44
C PRO A 614 11.43 15.43 -88.17
N ALA A 615 10.66 16.47 -88.50
CA ALA A 615 9.31 16.48 -89.06
C ALA A 615 9.18 16.05 -90.55
N ASN A 616 7.97 15.58 -90.90
CA ASN A 616 7.36 15.17 -92.19
C ASN A 616 6.99 13.67 -92.12
N LEU A 617 5.74 13.22 -92.09
CA LEU A 617 4.57 13.59 -92.87
C LEU A 617 3.26 13.21 -92.15
N LEU A 618 2.26 14.07 -92.34
CA LEU A 618 0.84 13.87 -92.06
C LEU A 618 0.17 12.87 -93.04
N LEU A 619 -1.03 12.41 -92.63
CA LEU A 619 -2.16 11.86 -93.41
C LEU A 619 -2.19 10.34 -93.69
N SER A 620 -3.04 9.63 -92.94
CA SER A 620 -4.14 8.84 -93.54
C SER A 620 -5.30 8.70 -92.55
N HIS A 621 -6.51 8.78 -93.07
CA HIS A 621 -7.76 8.87 -92.33
C HIS A 621 -8.08 7.58 -91.57
N VAL A 622 -8.22 7.69 -90.24
CA VAL A 622 -8.98 6.74 -89.42
C VAL A 622 -9.88 7.57 -88.52
N VAL A 623 -11.19 7.45 -88.70
CA VAL A 623 -12.20 8.01 -87.81
C VAL A 623 -12.29 7.08 -86.59
N PRO A 624 -12.02 7.54 -85.34
CA PRO A 624 -12.18 6.71 -84.15
C PRO A 624 -13.67 6.47 -83.87
N ASN A 625 -14.08 5.21 -83.73
CA ASN A 625 -15.44 4.85 -83.32
C ASN A 625 -15.66 5.27 -81.85
N GLY A 626 -16.89 5.66 -81.49
CA GLY A 626 -17.22 6.25 -80.17
C GLY A 626 -16.82 5.44 -78.92
N ILE A 627 -16.52 4.15 -79.07
CA ILE A 627 -15.99 3.28 -78.02
C ILE A 627 -14.54 3.65 -77.66
N GLU A 628 -13.71 4.04 -78.63
CA GLU A 628 -12.31 4.41 -78.41
C GLU A 628 -12.19 5.77 -77.68
N GLU A 629 -13.11 6.70 -77.95
CA GLU A 629 -13.18 7.98 -77.23
C GLU A 629 -13.57 7.79 -75.76
N GLU A 630 -14.52 6.89 -75.48
CA GLU A 630 -14.93 6.56 -74.12
C GLU A 630 -13.83 5.81 -73.35
N CYS A 631 -13.10 4.91 -74.02
CA CYS A 631 -11.93 4.22 -73.46
C CYS A 631 -10.79 5.20 -73.15
N ALA A 632 -10.54 6.18 -74.03
CA ALA A 632 -9.56 7.24 -73.81
C ALA A 632 -9.95 8.15 -72.64
N ARG A 633 -11.21 8.57 -72.53
CA ARG A 633 -11.72 9.38 -71.40
C ARG A 633 -11.62 8.63 -70.08
N SER A 634 -11.94 7.34 -70.06
CA SER A 634 -11.79 6.47 -68.88
C SER A 634 -10.32 6.32 -68.48
N SER A 635 -9.42 6.12 -69.45
CA SER A 635 -7.98 6.02 -69.22
C SER A 635 -7.38 7.32 -68.69
N ILE A 636 -7.80 8.48 -69.24
CA ILE A 636 -7.38 9.81 -68.74
C ILE A 636 -7.86 10.00 -67.29
N LYS A 637 -9.10 9.62 -66.97
CA LYS A 637 -9.62 9.69 -65.60
C LYS A 637 -8.82 8.79 -64.64
N ALA A 638 -8.47 7.58 -65.07
CA ALA A 638 -7.64 6.66 -64.29
C ALA A 638 -6.21 7.20 -64.08
N ILE A 639 -5.61 7.81 -65.11
CA ILE A 639 -4.29 8.45 -65.02
C ILE A 639 -4.33 9.67 -64.08
N ASN A 640 -5.36 10.52 -64.18
CA ASN A 640 -5.53 11.67 -63.29
C ASN A 640 -5.71 11.24 -61.83
N ASN A 641 -6.45 10.15 -61.58
CA ASN A 641 -6.58 9.58 -60.24
C ASN A 641 -5.23 9.06 -59.71
N ARG A 642 -4.43 8.41 -60.57
CA ARG A 642 -3.07 7.96 -60.20
C ARG A 642 -2.12 9.13 -59.94
N LEU A 643 -2.20 10.21 -60.73
CA LEU A 643 -1.43 11.43 -60.50
C LEU A 643 -1.82 12.12 -59.18
N ALA A 644 -3.12 12.16 -58.85
CA ALA A 644 -3.59 12.67 -57.57
C ALA A 644 -3.08 11.82 -56.39
N GLN A 645 -3.08 10.48 -56.53
CA GLN A 645 -2.48 9.59 -55.53
C GLN A 645 -0.97 9.79 -55.39
N LEU A 646 -0.25 9.95 -56.50
CA LEU A 646 1.19 10.24 -56.47
C LEU A 646 1.51 11.59 -55.82
N ALA A 647 0.68 12.61 -56.04
CA ALA A 647 0.84 13.90 -55.37
C ALA A 647 0.62 13.78 -53.85
N ILE A 648 -0.33 12.96 -53.41
CA ILE A 648 -0.53 12.64 -51.99
C ILE A 648 0.69 11.89 -51.44
N HIS A 649 1.22 10.90 -52.15
CA HIS A 649 2.44 10.19 -51.73
C HIS A 649 3.66 11.10 -51.66
N ALA A 650 3.85 12.01 -52.61
CA ALA A 650 4.94 12.99 -52.59
C ALA A 650 4.83 13.92 -51.38
N ALA A 651 3.62 14.42 -51.07
CA ALA A 651 3.38 15.23 -49.89
C ALA A 651 3.64 14.46 -48.58
N HIS A 652 3.30 13.16 -48.55
CA HIS A 652 3.59 12.27 -47.43
C HIS A 652 5.11 12.05 -47.26
N LEU A 653 5.83 11.88 -48.37
CA LEU A 653 7.29 11.73 -48.35
C LEU A 653 7.98 13.01 -47.84
N ASP A 654 7.50 14.18 -48.28
CA ASP A 654 8.00 15.47 -47.81
C ASP A 654 7.72 15.69 -46.32
N ALA A 655 6.59 15.19 -45.80
CA ALA A 655 6.28 15.21 -44.38
C ALA A 655 7.23 14.30 -43.59
N LEU A 656 7.45 13.07 -44.06
CA LEU A 656 8.42 12.12 -43.50
C LEU A 656 9.85 12.68 -43.48
N VAL A 657 10.28 13.38 -44.53
CA VAL A 657 11.60 14.03 -44.58
C VAL A 657 11.71 15.14 -43.52
N ARG A 658 10.63 15.89 -43.26
CA ARG A 658 10.62 16.91 -42.20
C ARG A 658 10.64 16.28 -40.81
N GLU A 659 9.89 15.21 -40.60
CA GLU A 659 9.90 14.45 -39.34
C GLU A 659 11.26 13.82 -39.06
N LEU A 660 11.89 13.19 -40.05
CA LEU A 660 13.25 12.66 -39.92
C LEU A 660 14.26 13.74 -39.56
N LYS A 661 14.07 14.96 -40.07
CA LYS A 661 14.94 16.10 -39.73
C LYS A 661 14.70 16.60 -38.31
N GLN A 662 13.44 16.66 -37.87
CA GLN A 662 13.10 16.97 -36.47
C GLN A 662 13.63 15.91 -35.50
N GLU A 663 13.52 14.63 -35.84
CA GLU A 663 14.08 13.55 -35.04
C GLU A 663 15.61 13.58 -35.02
N GLN A 664 16.25 13.94 -36.15
CA GLN A 664 17.70 14.15 -36.19
C GLN A 664 18.13 15.29 -35.26
N ASP A 665 17.39 16.41 -35.25
CA ASP A 665 17.66 17.54 -34.37
C ASP A 665 17.41 17.17 -32.89
N ARG A 666 16.33 16.43 -32.59
CA ARG A 666 16.03 15.92 -31.25
C ARG A 666 17.10 14.96 -30.75
N CYS A 667 17.56 14.03 -31.58
CA CYS A 667 18.67 13.14 -31.24
C CYS A 667 19.97 13.92 -31.00
N ALA A 668 20.22 15.01 -31.72
CA ALA A 668 21.37 15.87 -31.46
C ALA A 668 21.26 16.59 -30.09
N GLU A 669 20.07 17.06 -29.72
CA GLU A 669 19.80 17.64 -28.40
C GLU A 669 19.90 16.60 -27.27
N GLU A 670 19.33 15.41 -27.45
CA GLU A 670 19.45 14.30 -26.51
C GLU A 670 20.91 13.86 -26.36
N GLN A 671 21.68 13.81 -27.44
CA GLN A 671 23.10 13.49 -27.40
C GLN A 671 23.90 14.54 -26.61
N LEU A 672 23.55 15.83 -26.75
CA LEU A 672 24.14 16.90 -25.95
C LEU A 672 23.75 16.79 -24.47
N SER A 673 22.48 16.51 -24.17
CA SER A 673 21.96 16.31 -22.82
C SER A 673 22.60 15.08 -22.15
N LEU A 674 22.73 13.96 -22.88
CA LEU A 674 23.42 12.77 -22.38
C LEU A 674 24.90 13.05 -22.14
N ALA A 675 25.55 13.83 -23.00
CA ALA A 675 26.93 14.25 -22.80
C ALA A 675 27.07 15.14 -21.56
N ASP A 676 26.09 15.99 -21.25
CA ASP A 676 26.02 16.75 -20.00
C ASP A 676 25.81 15.85 -18.78
N CYS A 677 24.88 14.90 -18.84
CA CYS A 677 24.68 13.91 -17.77
C CYS A 677 25.92 13.04 -17.55
N ILE A 678 26.64 12.66 -18.62
CA ILE A 678 27.91 11.94 -18.51
C ILE A 678 28.96 12.82 -17.84
N ARG A 679 29.08 14.10 -18.23
CA ARG A 679 29.99 15.05 -17.56
C ARG A 679 29.64 15.22 -16.07
N GLU A 680 28.36 15.31 -15.74
CA GLU A 680 27.87 15.42 -14.36
C GLU A 680 28.17 14.14 -13.57
N TYR A 681 27.89 12.97 -14.16
CA TYR A 681 28.22 11.67 -13.56
C TYR A 681 29.74 11.52 -13.35
N GLU A 682 30.56 11.90 -14.32
CA GLU A 682 32.02 11.93 -14.20
C GLU A 682 32.48 12.92 -13.11
N SER A 683 31.80 14.06 -12.98
CA SER A 683 32.07 15.07 -11.94
C SER A 683 31.78 14.57 -10.53
N VAL A 684 30.80 13.69 -10.36
CA VAL A 684 30.45 13.06 -9.06
C VAL A 684 31.31 11.82 -8.79
N ASN A 685 31.71 11.08 -9.83
CA ASN A 685 32.53 9.87 -9.70
C ASN A 685 34.00 10.19 -9.39
N ALA A 686 34.53 11.32 -9.87
CA ALA A 686 35.91 11.74 -9.60
C ALA A 686 36.20 12.00 -8.10
N PRO A 687 35.35 12.73 -7.34
CA PRO A 687 35.48 12.87 -5.89
C PRO A 687 35.41 11.51 -5.16
N VAL A 688 34.43 10.66 -5.49
CA VAL A 688 34.22 9.35 -4.83
C VAL A 688 35.42 8.41 -5.03
N LYS A 689 36.11 8.50 -6.17
CA LYS A 689 37.35 7.75 -6.43
C LYS A 689 38.57 8.33 -5.71
N ARG A 690 38.58 9.63 -5.35
CA ARG A 690 39.72 10.33 -4.72
C ARG A 690 39.75 10.30 -3.19
N VAL A 691 38.63 10.00 -2.52
CA VAL A 691 38.59 9.85 -1.05
C VAL A 691 39.54 8.72 -0.64
N SER A 692 40.37 8.89 0.39
CA SER A 692 41.25 7.84 0.91
C SER A 692 40.45 6.76 1.65
N ASN A 693 41.04 5.57 1.87
CA ASN A 693 40.35 4.54 2.66
C ASN A 693 40.11 4.98 4.11
N ASP A 694 41.01 5.77 4.69
CA ASP A 694 40.87 6.29 6.06
C ASP A 694 39.68 7.24 6.19
N ALA A 695 39.53 8.17 5.23
CA ALA A 695 38.37 9.06 5.20
C ALA A 695 37.06 8.29 4.95
N LEU A 696 37.06 7.23 4.13
CA LEU A 696 35.90 6.36 3.97
C LEU A 696 35.55 5.62 5.27
N ILE A 697 36.55 5.17 6.04
CA ILE A 697 36.33 4.53 7.34
C ILE A 697 35.69 5.51 8.32
N GLU A 698 36.15 6.76 8.39
CA GLU A 698 35.55 7.79 9.24
C GLU A 698 34.11 8.09 8.83
N ILE A 699 33.85 8.26 7.53
CA ILE A 699 32.50 8.48 6.99
C ILE A 699 31.58 7.29 7.33
N PHE A 700 32.04 6.06 7.09
CA PHE A 700 31.26 4.86 7.36
C PHE A 700 31.00 4.70 8.85
N THR A 701 31.97 5.03 9.71
CA THR A 701 31.82 4.97 11.17
C THR A 701 30.80 5.99 11.65
N ALA A 702 30.85 7.23 11.16
CA ALA A 702 29.87 8.26 11.49
C ALA A 702 28.46 7.88 11.01
N TYR A 703 28.35 7.37 9.78
CA TYR A 703 27.08 6.95 9.21
C TYR A 703 26.45 5.77 9.97
N THR A 704 27.22 4.72 10.25
CA THR A 704 26.75 3.55 11.00
C THR A 704 26.39 3.87 12.45
N ALA A 705 27.07 4.84 13.08
CA ALA A 705 26.72 5.32 14.41
C ALA A 705 25.39 6.10 14.43
N ALA A 706 25.15 6.94 13.42
CA ALA A 706 23.92 7.72 13.29
C ALA A 706 22.73 6.88 12.79
N ASN A 707 23.01 5.89 11.94
CA ASN A 707 22.03 5.07 11.24
C ASN A 707 22.46 3.60 11.29
N PRO A 708 22.32 2.91 12.45
CA PRO A 708 22.74 1.52 12.56
C PRO A 708 21.92 0.58 11.64
N TYR A 709 20.71 1.00 11.27
CA TYR A 709 19.80 0.33 10.36
C TYR A 709 19.23 1.33 9.36
N THR A 710 19.00 0.87 8.13
CA THR A 710 18.27 1.63 7.12
C THR A 710 16.75 1.49 7.31
N ARG A 711 15.95 2.29 6.58
CA ARG A 711 14.47 2.21 6.58
C ARG A 711 13.95 0.82 6.21
N GLU A 712 14.76 -0.02 5.58
CA GLU A 712 14.46 -1.40 5.18
C GLU A 712 15.01 -2.46 6.16
N HIS A 713 15.44 -2.06 7.37
CA HIS A 713 16.02 -2.93 8.40
C HIS A 713 17.32 -3.65 8.00
N LEU A 714 17.97 -3.26 6.90
CA LEU A 714 19.30 -3.73 6.54
C LEU A 714 20.37 -3.02 7.38
N PRO A 715 21.40 -3.75 7.88
CA PRO A 715 22.51 -3.12 8.59
C PRO A 715 23.27 -2.15 7.68
N ALA A 716 23.57 -0.96 8.19
CA ALA A 716 24.21 0.09 7.39
C ALA A 716 25.57 -0.33 6.80
N SER A 717 26.34 -1.17 7.49
CA SER A 717 27.59 -1.73 6.98
C SER A 717 27.38 -2.56 5.69
N MET A 718 26.26 -3.27 5.57
CA MET A 718 25.91 -4.04 4.38
C MET A 718 25.45 -3.15 3.23
N VAL A 719 24.75 -2.05 3.52
CA VAL A 719 24.33 -1.08 2.49
C VAL A 719 25.53 -0.35 1.89
N LEU A 720 26.49 0.07 2.73
CA LEU A 720 27.74 0.67 2.28
C LEU A 720 28.57 -0.28 1.40
N ALA A 721 28.45 -1.59 1.60
CA ALA A 721 29.13 -2.61 0.82
C ALA A 721 28.54 -2.81 -0.60
N ASN A 722 27.39 -2.21 -0.91
CA ASN A 722 26.73 -2.34 -2.22
C ASN A 722 27.09 -1.23 -3.22
N VAL A 723 27.82 -0.19 -2.80
CA VAL A 723 28.08 1.00 -3.65
C VAL A 723 29.08 0.72 -4.77
N CYS A 724 30.27 0.22 -4.44
CA CYS A 724 31.26 -0.20 -5.43
C CYS A 724 32.24 -1.21 -4.82
N LYS A 725 33.09 -1.84 -5.64
CA LYS A 725 34.08 -2.82 -5.15
C LYS A 725 34.97 -2.26 -4.04
N ARG A 726 35.47 -1.03 -4.18
CA ARG A 726 36.34 -0.40 -3.17
C ARG A 726 35.61 -0.15 -1.85
N TRP A 727 34.37 0.33 -1.90
CA TRP A 727 33.55 0.54 -0.69
C TRP A 727 33.19 -0.77 -0.01
N ARG A 728 32.95 -1.82 -0.80
CA ARG A 728 32.79 -3.20 -0.31
C ARG A 728 34.05 -3.67 0.41
N ASP A 729 35.22 -3.46 -0.16
CA ASP A 729 36.49 -3.87 0.45
C ASP A 729 36.75 -3.11 1.75
N VAL A 730 36.49 -1.80 1.79
CA VAL A 730 36.62 -0.98 3.02
C VAL A 730 35.61 -1.41 4.08
N SER A 731 34.33 -1.55 3.73
CA SER A 731 33.27 -1.95 4.67
C SER A 731 33.54 -3.35 5.24
N THR A 732 33.88 -4.32 4.40
CA THR A 732 34.01 -5.73 4.81
C THR A 732 35.30 -6.05 5.58
N ASN A 733 36.36 -5.24 5.43
CA ASN A 733 37.64 -5.42 6.14
C ASN A 733 37.77 -4.55 7.40
N THR A 734 36.91 -3.55 7.58
CA THR A 734 36.95 -2.66 8.76
C THR A 734 36.11 -3.24 9.90
N ARG A 735 36.76 -3.92 10.84
CA ARG A 735 36.11 -4.68 11.93
C ARG A 735 35.16 -3.84 12.81
N SER A 736 35.49 -2.57 13.07
CA SER A 736 34.68 -1.68 13.91
C SER A 736 33.28 -1.44 13.35
N LEU A 737 33.08 -1.49 12.03
CA LEU A 737 31.77 -1.33 11.38
C LEU A 737 30.82 -2.50 11.61
N TRP A 738 31.33 -3.62 12.12
CA TRP A 738 30.57 -4.84 12.43
C TRP A 738 30.45 -5.08 13.95
N SER A 739 30.81 -4.09 14.77
CA SER A 739 30.83 -4.21 16.24
C SER A 739 29.47 -3.96 16.91
N HIS A 740 28.44 -3.60 16.16
CA HIS A 740 27.10 -3.31 16.69
C HIS A 740 26.02 -4.09 15.94
N ILE A 741 25.18 -4.81 16.68
CA ILE A 741 24.04 -5.55 16.13
C ILE A 741 22.81 -5.43 17.04
N SER A 742 21.67 -5.15 16.44
CA SER A 742 20.31 -5.20 16.98
C SER A 742 19.53 -6.32 16.30
N VAL A 743 19.03 -7.26 17.09
CA VAL A 743 18.26 -8.42 16.67
C VAL A 743 16.82 -8.23 17.07
N HIS A 744 15.93 -8.16 16.08
CA HIS A 744 14.49 -7.99 16.28
C HIS A 744 13.78 -9.35 16.12
N LEU A 745 13.10 -9.82 17.16
CA LEU A 745 12.55 -11.17 17.22
C LEU A 745 11.12 -11.31 16.66
N SER A 746 10.33 -10.23 16.59
CA SER A 746 8.87 -10.32 16.37
C SER A 746 8.34 -9.93 14.99
N HIS A 747 9.13 -9.29 14.12
CA HIS A 747 8.60 -8.68 12.88
C HIS A 747 8.66 -9.57 11.62
N ASP A 748 9.32 -10.73 11.71
CA ASP A 748 9.69 -11.51 10.54
C ASP A 748 10.20 -12.87 11.04
N ARG A 749 9.47 -13.96 10.77
CA ARG A 749 9.79 -15.32 11.25
C ARG A 749 11.02 -15.96 10.56
N ARG A 750 11.86 -15.21 9.82
CA ARG A 750 13.14 -15.64 9.22
C ARG A 750 14.26 -15.75 10.27
N TYR A 751 14.06 -16.56 11.31
CA TYR A 751 15.04 -16.73 12.39
C TYR A 751 16.39 -17.27 11.88
N GLU A 752 16.39 -18.12 10.85
CA GLU A 752 17.62 -18.64 10.23
C GLU A 752 18.43 -17.55 9.51
N ALA A 753 17.75 -16.63 8.80
CA ALA A 753 18.41 -15.50 8.16
C ALA A 753 19.02 -14.56 9.21
N LYS A 754 18.28 -14.30 10.30
CA LYS A 754 18.77 -13.52 11.44
C LYS A 754 19.95 -14.21 12.13
N ALA A 755 19.90 -15.54 12.27
CA ALA A 755 21.00 -16.34 12.83
C ALA A 755 22.26 -16.21 11.95
N ASN A 756 22.10 -16.28 10.63
CA ASN A 756 23.19 -16.05 9.68
C ASN A 756 23.76 -14.63 9.80
N VAL A 757 22.92 -13.60 9.97
CA VAL A 757 23.39 -12.22 10.17
C VAL A 757 24.18 -12.09 11.47
N VAL A 758 23.69 -12.65 12.59
CA VAL A 758 24.42 -12.67 13.86
C VAL A 758 25.78 -13.34 13.70
N ARG A 759 25.83 -14.50 13.02
CA ARG A 759 27.08 -15.20 12.73
C ARG A 759 28.04 -14.36 11.89
N ILE A 760 27.55 -13.69 10.85
CA ILE A 760 28.36 -12.82 9.98
C ILE A 760 28.94 -11.66 10.78
N PHE A 761 28.13 -10.99 11.61
CA PHE A 761 28.59 -9.90 12.48
C PHE A 761 29.64 -10.38 13.47
N ALA A 762 29.38 -11.49 14.18
CA ALA A 762 30.32 -12.06 15.13
C ALA A 762 31.64 -12.50 14.48
N SER A 763 31.60 -12.97 13.23
CA SER A 763 32.77 -13.33 12.43
C SER A 763 33.55 -12.09 11.96
N ARG A 764 32.88 -11.11 11.35
CA ARG A 764 33.48 -9.90 10.77
C ARG A 764 34.04 -8.94 11.81
N ALA A 765 33.43 -8.87 12.98
CA ALA A 765 33.99 -8.12 14.11
C ALA A 765 35.35 -8.69 14.57
N GLY A 766 35.66 -9.95 14.27
CA GLY A 766 36.92 -10.56 14.68
C GLY A 766 37.08 -10.52 16.21
N ALA A 767 38.15 -9.90 16.70
CA ALA A 767 38.41 -9.71 18.14
C ALA A 767 37.81 -8.41 18.71
N SER A 768 37.13 -7.60 17.90
CA SER A 768 36.53 -6.35 18.36
C SER A 768 35.36 -6.61 19.32
N PRO A 769 35.22 -5.80 20.41
CA PRO A 769 34.11 -5.97 21.34
C PRO A 769 32.76 -5.70 20.66
N LEU A 770 31.74 -6.50 20.99
CA LEU A 770 30.41 -6.42 20.41
C LEU A 770 29.42 -5.68 21.32
N ARG A 771 28.60 -4.82 20.71
CA ARG A 771 27.37 -4.29 21.29
C ARG A 771 26.18 -5.03 20.69
N VAL A 772 25.50 -5.81 21.52
CA VAL A 772 24.36 -6.63 21.11
C VAL A 772 23.09 -6.06 21.73
N VAL A 773 22.08 -5.85 20.89
CA VAL A 773 20.73 -5.44 21.30
C VAL A 773 19.76 -6.52 20.88
N VAL A 774 18.92 -6.99 21.80
CA VAL A 774 17.86 -7.97 21.52
C VAL A 774 16.52 -7.32 21.83
N ARG A 775 15.62 -7.32 20.85
CA ARG A 775 14.30 -6.70 20.98
C ARG A 775 13.20 -7.66 20.56
N ASP A 776 12.25 -7.82 21.46
CA ASP A 776 11.01 -8.54 21.24
C ASP A 776 9.86 -7.52 21.29
N TYR A 777 9.19 -7.30 20.15
CA TYR A 777 8.05 -6.40 20.05
C TYR A 777 6.78 -7.22 19.82
N LEU A 778 6.48 -8.18 20.70
CA LEU A 778 5.21 -8.88 20.64
C LEU A 778 4.12 -7.99 21.24
N ASP A 779 3.28 -7.46 20.35
CA ASP A 779 1.91 -7.06 20.66
C ASP A 779 1.11 -8.32 21.07
N TYR A 780 0.60 -8.32 22.29
CA TYR A 780 -0.63 -8.98 22.78
C TYR A 780 -0.99 -10.45 22.45
N SER A 781 -0.15 -11.30 21.83
CA SER A 781 -0.50 -12.72 21.67
C SER A 781 0.67 -13.72 21.67
N GLY A 782 0.80 -14.46 22.77
CA GLY A 782 1.05 -15.91 22.68
C GLY A 782 2.47 -16.46 22.79
N PHE A 783 3.42 -15.83 23.49
CA PHE A 783 4.66 -16.53 23.86
C PHE A 783 4.53 -17.20 25.24
N HIS A 784 4.56 -18.54 25.27
CA HIS A 784 4.72 -19.35 26.49
C HIS A 784 5.83 -20.38 26.25
N PRO A 785 6.95 -20.37 27.02
CA PRO A 785 8.07 -21.29 26.84
C PRO A 785 7.74 -22.74 27.25
N ASN A 786 6.61 -22.94 27.94
CA ASN A 786 6.18 -24.25 28.43
C ASN A 786 5.18 -24.97 27.51
N LYS A 787 4.95 -24.46 26.29
CA LYS A 787 4.32 -25.25 25.22
C LYS A 787 5.38 -25.62 24.19
N ASN A 788 5.67 -26.92 24.17
CA ASN A 788 6.72 -27.57 23.41
C ASN A 788 6.89 -27.05 21.96
N ILE A 789 8.17 -26.85 21.61
CA ILE A 789 8.77 -26.57 20.29
C ILE A 789 8.85 -25.07 19.96
N ALA A 790 9.92 -24.41 20.44
CA ALA A 790 10.47 -23.27 19.72
C ALA A 790 10.81 -23.75 18.28
N PRO A 791 10.37 -23.07 17.21
CA PRO A 791 10.72 -23.47 15.85
C PRO A 791 12.26 -23.56 15.74
N GLY A 792 12.80 -24.61 15.10
CA GLY A 792 14.25 -24.87 15.06
C GLY A 792 15.09 -23.65 14.67
N GLY A 793 14.56 -22.75 13.82
CA GLY A 793 15.19 -21.47 13.49
C GLY A 793 15.39 -20.52 14.68
N LEU A 794 14.46 -20.45 15.64
CA LEU A 794 14.61 -19.61 16.84
C LEU A 794 15.69 -20.18 17.77
N GLN A 795 15.77 -21.51 17.92
CA GLN A 795 16.87 -22.14 18.66
C GLN A 795 18.22 -21.90 17.97
N LEU A 796 18.28 -21.93 16.64
CA LEU A 796 19.46 -21.57 15.88
C LEU A 796 19.86 -20.11 16.11
N LEU A 797 18.91 -19.17 16.05
CA LEU A 797 19.16 -17.75 16.32
C LEU A 797 19.68 -17.52 17.75
N ILE A 798 19.01 -18.11 18.74
CA ILE A 798 19.46 -18.05 20.14
C ILE A 798 20.85 -18.69 20.27
N GLY A 799 21.11 -19.81 19.61
CA GLY A 799 22.41 -20.46 19.59
C GLY A 799 23.52 -19.55 19.05
N GLU A 800 23.28 -18.83 17.96
CA GLU A 800 24.23 -17.87 17.40
C GLU A 800 24.45 -16.65 18.32
N ILE A 801 23.37 -16.16 18.96
CA ILE A 801 23.46 -15.10 19.98
C ILE A 801 24.34 -15.57 21.14
N VAL A 802 24.04 -16.73 21.73
CA VAL A 802 24.80 -17.35 22.83
C VAL A 802 26.26 -17.57 22.45
N THR A 803 26.53 -18.06 21.25
CA THR A 803 27.90 -18.31 20.77
C THR A 803 28.72 -17.02 20.66
N SER A 804 28.07 -15.87 20.45
CA SER A 804 28.75 -14.57 20.38
C SER A 804 29.06 -13.93 21.75
N ALA A 805 28.55 -14.51 22.86
CA ALA A 805 28.58 -13.95 24.21
C ALA A 805 29.99 -13.54 24.69
N GLY A 806 31.00 -14.35 24.38
CA GLY A 806 32.39 -14.13 24.78
C GLY A 806 32.98 -12.79 24.31
N LYS A 807 32.37 -12.14 23.32
CA LYS A 807 32.80 -10.85 22.78
C LYS A 807 31.94 -9.67 23.25
N TRP A 808 30.89 -9.90 24.02
CA TRP A 808 29.94 -8.85 24.39
C TRP A 808 30.59 -7.85 25.35
N HIS A 809 30.60 -6.59 24.94
CA HIS A 809 30.95 -5.45 25.79
C HIS A 809 29.70 -4.77 26.35
N THR A 810 28.63 -4.77 25.56
CA THR A 810 27.33 -4.22 25.94
C THR A 810 26.23 -5.15 25.47
N PHE A 811 25.29 -5.45 26.37
CA PHE A 811 24.11 -6.26 26.07
C PHE A 811 22.86 -5.50 26.53
N ASP A 812 22.01 -5.17 25.58
CA ASP A 812 20.74 -4.47 25.80
C ASP A 812 19.58 -5.41 25.41
N ALA A 813 18.73 -5.82 26.36
CA ALA A 813 17.60 -6.73 26.12
C ALA A 813 16.27 -6.08 26.46
N ILE A 814 15.33 -6.13 25.52
CA ILE A 814 13.91 -5.76 25.69
C ILE A 814 13.11 -6.99 25.25
N CYS A 815 12.75 -7.88 26.17
CA CYS A 815 12.15 -9.19 25.82
C CYS A 815 11.32 -9.81 26.96
N SER A 816 10.68 -10.95 26.74
CA SER A 816 10.05 -11.71 27.85
C SER A 816 11.10 -12.30 28.81
N TRP A 817 10.67 -12.59 30.05
CA TRP A 817 11.52 -13.25 31.06
C TRP A 817 12.01 -14.62 30.61
N ASP A 818 11.12 -15.39 30.02
CA ASP A 818 11.38 -16.72 29.48
C ASP A 818 12.48 -16.69 28.41
N MET A 819 12.44 -15.68 27.53
CA MET A 819 13.44 -15.51 26.47
C MET A 819 14.82 -15.19 27.07
N LEU A 820 14.87 -14.33 28.08
CA LEU A 820 16.11 -13.99 28.76
C LEU A 820 16.68 -15.21 29.51
N GLU A 821 15.83 -16.00 30.16
CA GLU A 821 16.22 -17.24 30.83
C GLU A 821 16.84 -18.23 29.84
N VAL A 822 16.26 -18.40 28.66
CA VAL A 822 16.81 -19.30 27.62
C VAL A 822 18.19 -18.83 27.16
N ILE A 823 18.39 -17.53 26.95
CA ILE A 823 19.70 -16.97 26.57
C ILE A 823 20.74 -17.21 27.68
N TRP A 824 20.38 -16.94 28.94
CA TRP A 824 21.27 -17.17 30.09
C TRP A 824 21.57 -18.64 30.35
N LYS A 825 20.58 -19.51 30.25
CA LYS A 825 20.77 -20.96 30.34
C LYS A 825 21.70 -21.46 29.23
N GLY A 826 21.51 -20.99 27.99
CA GLY A 826 22.42 -21.29 26.89
C GLY A 826 23.86 -20.85 27.17
N ILE A 827 24.06 -19.64 27.71
CA ILE A 827 25.39 -19.13 28.07
C ILE A 827 26.05 -19.95 29.19
N SER A 828 25.29 -20.29 30.23
CA SER A 828 25.81 -21.11 31.35
C SER A 828 26.13 -22.56 30.95
N GLN A 829 25.45 -23.09 29.92
CA GLN A 829 25.68 -24.44 29.39
C GLN A 829 26.78 -24.48 28.32
N ALA A 830 27.11 -23.34 27.71
CA ALA A 830 28.21 -23.25 26.76
C ALA A 830 29.53 -23.59 27.47
N GLN A 831 30.27 -24.59 26.96
CA GLN A 831 31.56 -25.07 27.49
C GLN A 831 32.71 -24.07 27.27
N THR A 832 32.47 -22.79 27.57
CA THR A 832 33.47 -21.72 27.49
C THR A 832 33.85 -21.30 28.91
N GLU A 833 35.15 -21.28 29.23
CA GLU A 833 35.64 -21.02 30.59
C GLU A 833 35.21 -19.65 31.15
N GLU A 834 34.93 -18.66 30.31
CA GLU A 834 34.48 -17.31 30.73
C GLU A 834 33.58 -16.61 29.68
N PRO A 835 32.26 -16.92 29.62
CA PRO A 835 31.41 -16.53 28.49
C PRO A 835 31.06 -15.03 28.42
N LEU A 836 31.18 -14.26 29.50
CA LEU A 836 30.82 -12.84 29.51
C LEU A 836 31.90 -11.94 30.15
N LYS A 837 33.18 -12.36 30.08
CA LYS A 837 34.31 -11.62 30.69
C LYS A 837 34.49 -10.19 30.18
N MET A 838 34.01 -9.88 28.98
CA MET A 838 34.13 -8.55 28.37
C MET A 838 32.94 -7.63 28.71
N LEU A 839 31.87 -8.15 29.32
CA LEU A 839 30.62 -7.42 29.47
C LEU A 839 30.75 -6.35 30.55
N GLN A 840 30.77 -5.09 30.14
CA GLN A 840 30.87 -3.93 31.05
C GLN A 840 29.52 -3.25 31.29
N ARG A 841 28.58 -3.36 30.33
CA ARG A 841 27.25 -2.75 30.40
C ARG A 841 26.15 -3.77 30.12
N LEU A 842 25.19 -3.83 31.03
CA LEU A 842 23.99 -4.67 30.93
C LEU A 842 22.75 -3.79 31.06
N SER A 843 21.82 -3.89 30.12
CA SER A 843 20.50 -3.26 30.20
C SER A 843 19.43 -4.31 29.93
N VAL A 844 18.48 -4.48 30.84
CA VAL A 844 17.43 -5.51 30.72
C VAL A 844 16.08 -4.88 31.04
N SER A 845 15.11 -5.02 30.14
CA SER A 845 13.71 -4.66 30.36
C SER A 845 12.84 -5.85 29.99
N CYS A 846 12.28 -6.56 30.98
CA CYS A 846 11.49 -7.75 30.73
C CYS A 846 10.11 -7.69 31.37
N THR A 847 9.06 -7.97 30.58
CA THR A 847 7.67 -7.98 31.05
C THR A 847 7.17 -9.41 31.26
N ASP A 848 6.38 -9.60 32.31
CA ASP A 848 5.70 -10.87 32.61
C ASP A 848 4.25 -10.79 32.10
N TYR A 849 3.85 -11.71 31.21
CA TYR A 849 2.52 -11.70 30.59
C TYR A 849 1.54 -12.69 31.23
N ALA A 850 2.01 -13.59 32.11
CA ALA A 850 1.18 -14.59 32.77
C ALA A 850 1.17 -14.36 34.29
N SER A 851 -0.02 -14.30 34.86
CA SER A 851 -0.24 -14.05 36.29
C SER A 851 0.57 -14.96 37.22
N ARG A 852 1.35 -14.32 38.11
CA ARG A 852 1.90 -14.80 39.39
C ARG A 852 3.22 -15.60 39.36
N SER A 853 4.09 -15.10 40.24
CA SER A 853 5.14 -15.74 41.03
C SER A 853 6.48 -16.10 40.35
N VAL A 854 7.47 -15.25 40.65
CA VAL A 854 8.90 -15.53 40.91
C VAL A 854 9.67 -16.19 39.76
N PRO A 855 10.81 -15.61 39.31
CA PRO A 855 11.68 -16.28 38.34
C PRO A 855 11.99 -17.72 38.80
N PRO A 856 11.91 -18.72 37.91
CA PRO A 856 12.26 -20.09 38.25
C PRO A 856 13.78 -20.17 38.52
N SER A 857 14.14 -20.09 39.80
CA SER A 857 15.50 -20.16 40.38
C SER A 857 16.38 -18.91 40.19
N PRO A 858 17.01 -18.38 41.26
CA PRO A 858 17.94 -17.25 41.16
C PRO A 858 19.18 -17.64 40.33
N LEU A 859 19.28 -17.10 39.12
CA LEU A 859 20.44 -17.26 38.25
C LEU A 859 21.66 -16.57 38.88
N LYS A 860 22.69 -17.36 39.22
CA LYS A 860 23.95 -16.85 39.78
C LYS A 860 24.83 -16.21 38.69
N LEU A 861 24.49 -14.99 38.26
CA LEU A 861 25.21 -14.31 37.18
C LEU A 861 26.58 -13.74 37.60
N SER A 862 26.81 -13.48 38.88
CA SER A 862 27.98 -12.74 39.38
C SER A 862 29.33 -13.35 39.00
N SER A 863 29.41 -14.69 38.86
CA SER A 863 30.62 -15.38 38.41
C SER A 863 30.83 -15.31 36.90
N LEU A 864 29.78 -15.07 36.11
CA LEU A 864 29.83 -15.02 34.65
C LEU A 864 30.24 -13.62 34.12
N ILE A 865 29.94 -12.55 34.87
CA ILE A 865 30.13 -11.14 34.44
C ILE A 865 31.06 -10.32 35.37
N PRO A 866 32.32 -10.74 35.59
CA PRO A 866 33.22 -10.08 36.55
C PRO A 866 33.56 -8.61 36.19
N SER A 867 33.42 -8.24 34.91
CA SER A 867 33.77 -6.92 34.38
C SER A 867 32.62 -5.92 34.37
N LEU A 868 31.42 -6.29 34.87
CA LEU A 868 30.27 -5.41 34.84
C LEU A 868 30.52 -4.18 35.73
N ARG A 869 30.32 -2.98 35.16
CA ARG A 869 30.39 -1.69 35.86
C ARG A 869 29.09 -0.91 35.78
N HIS A 870 28.31 -1.15 34.72
CA HIS A 870 27.08 -0.43 34.42
C HIS A 870 25.89 -1.36 34.27
N ALA A 871 24.81 -1.12 35.01
CA ALA A 871 23.59 -1.89 34.92
C ALA A 871 22.35 -1.01 34.83
N TRP A 872 21.39 -1.39 33.98
CA TRP A 872 20.04 -0.81 33.98
C TRP A 872 18.98 -1.91 33.93
N LEU A 873 17.93 -1.78 34.74
CA LEU A 873 16.93 -2.83 34.95
C LEU A 873 15.50 -2.25 34.91
N GLY A 874 14.69 -2.70 33.94
CA GLY A 874 13.34 -2.21 33.64
C GLY A 874 12.22 -2.71 34.56
N PRO A 875 10.95 -2.38 34.28
CA PRO A 875 9.80 -2.83 35.06
C PRO A 875 9.57 -4.35 34.92
N GLY A 876 8.94 -4.98 35.91
CA GLY A 876 8.69 -6.44 35.92
C GLY A 876 9.80 -7.29 36.55
N THR A 877 10.91 -6.67 36.96
CA THR A 877 12.03 -7.31 37.67
C THR A 877 11.80 -7.34 39.19
N THR A 878 10.57 -7.61 39.64
CA THR A 878 10.15 -7.42 41.05
C THR A 878 10.95 -8.23 42.08
N THR A 879 11.79 -9.17 41.63
CA THR A 879 12.84 -9.82 42.42
C THR A 879 14.25 -9.39 42.00
N PHE A 880 14.52 -8.07 41.95
CA PHE A 880 15.85 -7.49 41.73
C PHE A 880 16.98 -8.17 42.52
N PHE A 881 16.66 -8.66 43.72
CA PHE A 881 17.60 -9.34 44.61
C PHE A 881 17.91 -10.80 44.25
N GLU A 882 17.16 -11.40 43.32
CA GLU A 882 17.39 -12.77 42.84
C GLU A 882 18.36 -12.84 41.67
N LEU A 883 18.57 -11.73 40.94
CA LEU A 883 19.70 -11.58 40.02
C LEU A 883 20.96 -11.31 40.85
N LEU A 884 21.84 -12.31 40.98
CA LEU A 884 23.15 -12.10 41.62
C LEU A 884 24.05 -11.28 40.70
N LEU A 885 23.93 -9.95 40.71
CA LEU A 885 24.86 -9.03 40.05
C LEU A 885 26.13 -8.85 40.91
N PRO A 886 27.27 -8.43 40.31
CA PRO A 886 28.45 -8.01 41.05
C PRO A 886 28.25 -6.61 41.66
N TRP A 887 27.29 -6.47 42.57
CA TRP A 887 26.81 -5.19 43.11
C TRP A 887 27.93 -4.27 43.64
N LYS A 888 28.95 -4.84 44.29
CA LYS A 888 30.11 -4.07 44.80
C LYS A 888 30.96 -3.42 43.70
N ALA A 889 30.94 -3.95 42.48
CA ALA A 889 31.72 -3.46 41.35
C ALA A 889 30.96 -2.42 40.50
N LEU A 890 29.66 -2.20 40.76
CA LEU A 890 28.86 -1.27 39.97
C LEU A 890 29.21 0.19 40.32
N GLU A 891 29.48 0.97 39.27
CA GLU A 891 29.76 2.41 39.33
C GLU A 891 28.56 3.22 38.81
N ARG A 892 27.77 2.63 37.90
CA ARG A 892 26.55 3.23 37.35
C ARG A 892 25.39 2.24 37.40
N TRP A 893 24.27 2.65 37.98
CA TRP A 893 23.08 1.82 38.10
C TRP A 893 21.81 2.64 37.87
N GLY A 894 20.82 2.07 37.20
CA GLY A 894 19.49 2.66 37.11
C GLY A 894 18.41 1.59 36.95
N GLY A 895 17.15 1.98 37.09
CA GLY A 895 16.07 1.04 36.86
C GLY A 895 14.70 1.52 37.32
N VAL A 896 13.74 0.60 37.27
CA VAL A 896 12.36 0.83 37.69
C VAL A 896 12.08 0.14 39.02
N LEU A 897 11.94 0.89 40.10
CA LEU A 897 11.62 0.35 41.42
C LEU A 897 10.11 0.35 41.67
N VAL A 898 9.65 -0.67 42.40
CA VAL A 898 8.25 -0.79 42.83
C VAL A 898 7.98 0.09 44.05
N ALA A 899 8.95 0.20 44.96
CA ALA A 899 8.84 0.95 46.21
C ALA A 899 10.11 1.78 46.50
N PRO A 900 9.99 3.02 46.99
CA PRO A 900 11.08 3.89 47.41
C PRO A 900 12.12 3.26 48.33
N GLU A 901 11.68 2.51 49.34
CA GLU A 901 12.53 1.88 50.35
C GLU A 901 13.57 0.93 49.75
N SER A 902 13.25 0.29 48.62
CA SER A 902 14.17 -0.59 47.89
C SER A 902 15.40 0.13 47.35
N PHE A 903 15.36 1.46 47.19
CA PHE A 903 16.54 2.23 46.79
C PHE A 903 17.61 2.25 47.89
N GLY A 904 17.20 2.27 49.17
CA GLY A 904 18.14 2.18 50.31
C GLY A 904 18.95 0.89 50.27
N ASP A 905 18.30 -0.23 49.93
CA ASP A 905 18.96 -1.53 49.76
C ASP A 905 19.97 -1.55 48.60
N VAL A 906 19.65 -0.88 47.49
CA VAL A 906 20.56 -0.76 46.34
C VAL A 906 21.81 0.02 46.75
N LEU A 907 21.65 1.15 47.43
CA LEU A 907 22.78 1.94 47.94
C LEU A 907 23.64 1.14 48.91
N ALA A 908 23.02 0.34 49.80
CA ALA A 908 23.75 -0.52 50.73
C ALA A 908 24.55 -1.63 50.00
N LYS A 909 24.06 -2.14 48.88
CA LYS A 909 24.72 -3.19 48.08
C LYS A 909 25.78 -2.65 47.11
N CYS A 910 25.69 -1.39 46.72
CA CYS A 910 26.54 -0.74 45.71
C CYS A 910 27.40 0.40 46.29
N PRO A 911 28.38 0.12 47.18
CA PRO A 911 29.18 1.17 47.81
C PRO A 911 30.02 2.02 46.84
N ASN A 912 30.18 1.58 45.59
CA ASN A 912 30.93 2.28 44.54
C ASN A 912 30.03 3.06 43.57
N LEU A 913 28.71 3.10 43.79
CA LEU A 913 27.78 3.76 42.89
C LEU A 913 28.03 5.27 42.85
N SER A 914 28.54 5.76 41.72
CA SER A 914 28.75 7.19 41.48
C SER A 914 27.67 7.82 40.62
N GLN A 915 26.96 7.01 39.81
CA GLN A 915 25.98 7.52 38.87
C GLN A 915 24.66 6.74 38.87
N CYS A 916 23.56 7.45 39.10
CA CYS A 916 22.20 6.94 38.97
C CYS A 916 21.40 7.77 37.95
N PRO A 917 21.57 7.49 36.64
CA PRO A 917 21.07 8.36 35.57
C PRO A 917 19.56 8.24 35.32
N THR A 918 18.91 7.20 35.85
CA THR A 918 17.47 7.00 35.68
C THR A 918 16.95 6.05 36.76
N LEU A 919 16.19 6.60 37.70
CA LEU A 919 15.45 5.88 38.72
C LEU A 919 13.96 6.16 38.53
N LYS A 920 13.19 5.17 38.10
CA LYS A 920 11.75 5.34 37.84
C LYS A 920 10.91 4.56 38.85
N PHE A 921 9.76 5.11 39.22
CA PHE A 921 8.77 4.41 40.06
C PHE A 921 7.48 4.13 39.26
N TYR A 922 6.88 2.93 39.42
CA TYR A 922 5.70 2.47 38.65
C TYR A 922 4.36 2.98 39.24
N GLU A 923 3.30 3.05 38.42
CA GLU A 923 2.06 3.83 38.70
C GLU A 923 1.10 3.27 39.75
N ASP A 924 1.29 2.05 40.26
CA ASP A 924 0.34 1.38 41.17
C ASP A 924 0.90 1.06 42.58
N GLY A 925 2.16 1.39 42.87
CA GLY A 925 2.75 1.17 44.20
C GLY A 925 2.47 2.34 45.13
N ALA A 926 1.67 2.13 46.19
CA ALA A 926 1.60 3.10 47.29
C ALA A 926 2.98 3.16 47.98
N ILE A 927 3.51 4.35 48.26
CA ILE A 927 4.70 4.48 49.10
C ILE A 927 4.25 4.27 50.54
N THR A 928 4.37 3.05 51.04
CA THR A 928 3.88 2.70 52.38
C THR A 928 4.93 2.92 53.48
N ALA A 929 6.21 3.09 53.14
CA ALA A 929 7.31 3.23 54.10
C ALA A 929 8.36 4.26 53.67
N ALA A 930 9.08 4.82 54.64
CA ALA A 930 10.24 5.68 54.40
C ALA A 930 11.47 4.84 54.02
N VAL A 931 12.38 5.44 53.23
CA VAL A 931 13.67 4.81 52.98
C VAL A 931 14.40 4.63 54.32
N PRO A 932 14.97 3.45 54.61
CA PRO A 932 15.80 3.27 55.79
C PRO A 932 16.93 4.30 55.83
N PRO A 933 17.41 4.73 57.02
CA PRO A 933 18.55 5.64 57.12
C PRO A 933 19.77 5.09 56.37
N VAL A 934 20.14 5.72 55.25
CA VAL A 934 21.25 5.32 54.38
C VAL A 934 22.05 6.55 53.98
N ARG A 935 23.34 6.50 54.29
CA ARG A 935 24.33 7.51 53.86
C ARG A 935 25.24 6.91 52.79
N HIS A 936 25.35 7.57 51.63
CA HIS A 936 26.14 7.07 50.51
C HIS A 936 27.19 8.09 50.03
N GLU A 937 28.47 7.78 50.24
CA GLU A 937 29.58 8.74 50.11
C GLU A 937 30.05 9.01 48.67
N LYS A 938 29.60 8.24 47.68
CA LYS A 938 30.12 8.32 46.31
C LYS A 938 29.14 8.76 45.23
N LEU A 939 27.84 8.84 45.55
CA LEU A 939 26.81 9.07 44.54
C LEU A 939 26.82 10.54 44.10
N GLN A 940 27.26 10.80 42.87
CA GLN A 940 27.41 12.14 42.29
C GLN A 940 26.24 12.56 41.43
N THR A 941 25.54 11.62 40.79
CA THR A 941 24.40 11.93 39.91
C THR A 941 23.18 11.09 40.28
N LEU A 942 22.01 11.73 40.39
CA LEU A 942 20.75 11.07 40.69
C LEU A 942 19.62 11.69 39.87
N ALA A 943 18.98 10.91 39.01
CA ALA A 943 17.81 11.34 38.25
C ALA A 943 16.61 10.46 38.57
N ILE A 944 15.52 11.07 39.04
CA ILE A 944 14.30 10.43 39.51
C ILE A 944 13.16 10.76 38.56
N ILE A 945 12.35 9.76 38.22
CA ILE A 945 11.14 9.87 37.41
C ILE A 945 9.97 9.23 38.15
N LEU A 946 9.02 10.06 38.57
CA LEU A 946 7.81 9.65 39.25
C LEU A 946 6.63 9.66 38.26
N GLY A 947 5.96 8.52 38.11
CA GLY A 947 4.69 8.42 37.39
C GLY A 947 3.50 8.95 38.21
N SER A 948 2.34 8.30 38.09
CA SER A 948 1.10 8.64 38.82
C SER A 948 1.07 8.19 40.29
N LEU A 949 2.02 8.63 41.12
CA LEU A 949 2.02 8.29 42.56
C LEU A 949 0.96 9.09 43.33
N ARG A 950 0.13 8.40 44.13
CA ARG A 950 -0.81 9.06 45.07
C ARG A 950 -0.05 9.47 46.34
N ARG A 951 0.04 10.79 46.57
CA ARG A 951 0.24 11.48 47.87
C ARG A 951 1.52 11.26 48.73
N ASP A 952 2.45 10.37 48.39
CA ASP A 952 3.43 9.90 49.40
C ASP A 952 4.95 10.13 49.08
N PHE A 953 5.32 10.97 48.11
CA PHE A 953 6.75 11.21 47.74
C PHE A 953 7.61 11.75 48.88
N GLN A 954 7.00 12.39 49.89
CA GLN A 954 7.66 12.84 51.12
C GLN A 954 8.50 11.75 51.81
N HIS A 955 8.08 10.48 51.69
CA HIS A 955 8.75 9.34 52.33
C HIS A 955 10.05 8.91 51.61
N PHE A 956 10.27 9.30 50.35
CA PHE A 956 11.49 8.94 49.60
C PHE A 956 12.73 9.65 50.15
N PHE A 957 12.62 10.94 50.48
CA PHE A 957 13.75 11.72 51.00
C PHE A 957 14.09 11.36 52.44
N ASN A 958 13.11 10.90 53.19
CA ASN A 958 13.27 10.47 54.57
C ASN A 958 14.28 9.31 54.63
N GLY A 959 15.35 9.50 55.41
CA GLY A 959 16.42 8.51 55.58
C GLY A 959 17.61 8.63 54.62
N LEU A 960 17.52 9.39 53.53
CA LEU A 960 18.67 9.57 52.62
C LEU A 960 19.64 10.67 53.09
N ALA A 961 20.94 10.40 52.96
CA ALA A 961 22.03 11.38 53.08
C ALA A 961 23.08 11.14 51.98
N LEU A 962 23.22 12.07 51.03
CA LEU A 962 24.05 11.91 49.82
C LEU A 962 25.09 13.04 49.71
N PRO A 963 26.17 13.02 50.51
CA PRO A 963 27.12 14.13 50.61
C PRO A 963 27.90 14.44 49.32
N ALA A 964 28.11 13.46 48.44
CA ALA A 964 28.84 13.64 47.19
C ALA A 964 27.97 14.08 46.00
N LEU A 965 26.68 14.36 46.20
CA LEU A 965 25.74 14.65 45.12
C LEU A 965 26.04 15.97 44.42
N LEU A 966 26.22 15.93 43.10
CA LEU A 966 26.55 17.07 42.22
C LEU A 966 25.44 17.38 41.22
N ASP A 967 24.75 16.37 40.67
CA ASP A 967 23.64 16.53 39.71
C ASP A 967 22.39 15.80 40.24
N LEU A 968 21.33 16.55 40.49
CA LEU A 968 20.04 16.02 40.93
C LEU A 968 18.95 16.43 39.95
N ARG A 969 18.23 15.44 39.42
CA ARG A 969 17.10 15.65 38.50
C ARG A 969 15.86 14.97 39.03
N ILE A 970 14.74 15.67 39.08
CA ILE A 970 13.48 15.12 39.57
C ILE A 970 12.39 15.47 38.57
N HIS A 971 11.74 14.44 38.05
CA HIS A 971 10.61 14.55 37.12
C HIS A 971 9.38 13.95 37.77
N VAL A 972 8.28 14.69 37.78
CA VAL A 972 7.07 14.34 38.55
C VAL A 972 5.84 14.39 37.65
N GLY A 973 5.10 13.29 37.58
CA GLY A 973 3.84 13.17 36.83
C GLY A 973 2.63 13.91 37.42
N HIS A 974 1.49 13.85 36.72
CA HIS A 974 0.31 14.70 36.92
C HIS A 974 -0.51 14.50 38.23
N ARG A 975 -0.04 13.72 39.21
CA ARG A 975 -0.83 13.35 40.42
C ARG A 975 -0.07 13.32 41.75
N THR A 976 1.21 13.66 41.76
CA THR A 976 2.08 13.58 42.96
C THR A 976 2.10 14.91 43.73
N VAL A 977 2.16 14.84 45.07
CA VAL A 977 2.30 16.03 45.96
C VAL A 977 3.79 16.32 46.17
N TRP A 978 4.22 17.57 45.98
CA TRP A 978 5.59 18.00 46.36
C TRP A 978 5.70 18.25 47.86
N ALA A 979 6.79 17.76 48.46
CA ALA A 979 7.03 17.79 49.89
C ALA A 979 8.26 18.66 50.21
N THR A 980 8.04 19.98 50.30
CA THR A 980 9.13 20.96 50.46
C THR A 980 9.97 20.70 51.69
N ARG A 981 9.34 20.42 52.84
CA ARG A 981 10.05 20.21 54.12
C ARG A 981 11.00 19.01 54.05
N GLU A 982 10.51 17.87 53.59
CA GLU A 982 11.27 16.62 53.55
C GLU A 982 12.42 16.70 52.54
N PHE A 983 12.21 17.42 51.44
CA PHE A 983 13.27 17.74 50.49
C PHE A 983 14.33 18.67 51.08
N SER A 984 13.91 19.76 51.75
CA SER A 984 14.80 20.68 52.48
C SER A 984 15.63 19.93 53.52
N ASP A 985 14.98 19.07 54.31
CA ASP A 985 15.64 18.24 55.33
C ASP A 985 16.65 17.26 54.70
N PHE A 986 16.35 16.70 53.52
CA PHE A 986 17.30 15.86 52.78
C PHE A 986 18.53 16.64 52.31
N LEU A 987 18.35 17.84 51.77
CA LEU A 987 19.47 18.69 51.35
C LEU A 987 20.35 19.06 52.55
N HIS A 988 19.73 19.42 53.68
CA HIS A 988 20.44 19.70 54.92
C HIS A 988 21.19 18.47 55.47
N ARG A 989 20.56 17.30 55.51
CA ARG A 989 21.22 16.06 55.96
C ARG A 989 22.36 15.64 55.04
N SER A 990 22.22 15.90 53.74
CA SER A 990 23.24 15.54 52.76
C SER A 990 24.43 16.49 52.79
N SER A 991 24.21 17.80 53.05
CA SER A 991 25.26 18.83 53.00
C SER A 991 26.08 18.78 51.70
N CYS A 992 25.42 18.45 50.59
CA CYS A 992 26.06 18.25 49.30
C CYS A 992 26.35 19.58 48.60
N THR A 993 27.43 19.65 47.81
CA THR A 993 27.75 20.80 46.97
C THR A 993 27.13 20.65 45.58
N LEU A 994 25.81 20.66 45.52
CA LEU A 994 25.06 20.44 44.29
C LEU A 994 25.46 21.49 43.24
N GLN A 995 25.83 21.06 42.03
CA GLN A 995 26.19 21.91 40.90
C GLN A 995 25.05 22.05 39.89
N ARG A 996 24.24 20.99 39.71
CA ARG A 996 23.08 20.99 38.80
C ARG A 996 21.82 20.50 39.52
N LEU A 997 20.73 21.25 39.36
CA LEU A 997 19.41 20.89 39.88
C LEU A 997 18.36 21.06 38.78
N VAL A 998 17.64 19.97 38.46
CA VAL A 998 16.53 19.95 37.51
C VAL A 998 15.25 19.54 38.22
N LEU A 999 14.21 20.36 38.15
CA LEU A 999 12.88 20.11 38.72
C LEU A 999 11.80 20.23 37.64
N ASP A 1000 11.27 19.10 37.17
CA ASP A 1000 10.17 19.04 36.19
C ASP A 1000 8.89 18.51 36.87
N LEU A 1001 7.92 19.39 37.11
CA LEU A 1001 6.74 19.12 37.93
C LEU A 1001 5.45 19.21 37.10
N GLY A 1002 4.65 18.13 37.08
CA GLY A 1002 3.36 18.02 36.38
C GLY A 1002 2.18 18.78 37.04
N ALA A 1003 1.02 18.84 36.37
CA ALA A 1003 -0.06 19.81 36.59
C ALA A 1003 -0.88 19.80 37.92
N LEU A 1004 -0.81 20.94 38.65
CA LEU A 1004 -1.83 21.81 39.30
C LEU A 1004 -3.13 21.22 39.91
N PRO A 1005 -3.07 20.74 41.16
CA PRO A 1005 -3.56 21.65 42.21
C PRO A 1005 -2.54 21.92 43.32
N LEU A 1006 -1.42 21.19 43.33
CA LEU A 1006 -0.53 21.09 44.50
C LEU A 1006 0.83 21.77 44.30
N VAL A 1007 1.18 22.15 43.06
CA VAL A 1007 2.40 22.95 42.77
C VAL A 1007 2.33 24.33 43.45
N ALA A 1008 1.13 24.83 43.77
CA ALA A 1008 0.95 26.04 44.58
C ALA A 1008 1.60 25.98 45.98
N ARG A 1009 2.11 24.82 46.43
CA ARG A 1009 2.79 24.63 47.73
C ARG A 1009 4.32 24.53 47.64
N ILE A 1010 4.93 24.55 46.45
CA ILE A 1010 6.41 24.53 46.36
C ILE A 1010 6.98 25.91 46.68
N ASN A 1011 7.89 25.96 47.66
CA ASN A 1011 8.65 27.15 48.00
C ASN A 1011 10.01 27.14 47.29
N LEU A 1012 10.06 27.63 46.04
CA LEU A 1012 11.32 27.68 45.28
C LEU A 1012 12.39 28.56 45.93
N LEU A 1013 11.99 29.64 46.62
CA LEU A 1013 12.92 30.54 47.31
C LEU A 1013 13.69 29.80 48.40
N GLU A 1014 12.99 28.98 49.18
CA GLU A 1014 13.59 28.15 50.22
C GLU A 1014 14.54 27.10 49.64
N ILE A 1015 14.11 26.37 48.61
CA ILE A 1015 14.96 25.37 47.95
C ILE A 1015 16.25 25.99 47.42
N MET A 1016 16.14 27.13 46.71
CA MET A 1016 17.29 27.84 46.15
C MET A 1016 18.23 28.37 47.23
N ALA A 1017 17.71 28.77 48.39
CA ALA A 1017 18.54 29.22 49.51
C ALA A 1017 19.37 28.08 50.11
N LEU A 1018 18.90 26.84 50.01
CA LEU A 1018 19.58 25.65 50.52
C LEU A 1018 20.69 25.12 49.61
N VAL A 1019 20.76 25.55 48.35
CA VAL A 1019 21.74 25.04 47.35
C VAL A 1019 22.57 26.15 46.69
N PRO A 1020 23.30 26.97 47.48
CA PRO A 1020 24.04 28.13 46.94
C PRO A 1020 25.17 27.76 45.97
N SER A 1021 25.61 26.50 45.95
CA SER A 1021 26.64 25.98 45.05
C SER A 1021 26.16 25.71 43.62
N VAL A 1022 24.85 25.77 43.34
CA VAL A 1022 24.31 25.40 42.03
C VAL A 1022 24.76 26.40 40.96
N VAL A 1023 25.25 25.83 39.86
CA VAL A 1023 25.73 26.50 38.66
C VAL A 1023 24.70 26.37 37.52
N GLU A 1024 23.97 25.25 37.47
CA GLU A 1024 22.93 24.99 36.48
C GLU A 1024 21.59 24.70 37.18
N PHE A 1025 20.60 25.57 36.97
CA PHE A 1025 19.25 25.38 37.52
C PHE A 1025 18.22 25.30 36.40
N GLU A 1026 17.40 24.25 36.43
CA GLU A 1026 16.33 24.03 35.49
C GLU A 1026 15.00 23.77 36.22
N PHE A 1027 13.97 24.50 35.84
CA PHE A 1027 12.62 24.35 36.37
C PHE A 1027 11.59 24.29 35.25
N VAL A 1028 10.75 23.26 35.27
CA VAL A 1028 9.69 23.03 34.27
C VAL A 1028 8.34 22.92 34.98
N GLU A 1029 7.42 23.81 34.59
CA GLU A 1029 6.03 23.87 35.07
C GLU A 1029 5.08 23.54 33.90
N ARG A 1030 4.37 22.40 33.98
CA ARG A 1030 3.40 21.97 32.95
C ARG A 1030 1.96 22.26 33.41
N ARG A 1031 1.29 23.27 32.84
CA ARG A 1031 0.01 23.84 33.35
C ARG A 1031 -1.27 23.08 32.93
N TYR A 1032 -2.32 23.19 33.77
CA TYR A 1032 -3.76 23.10 33.48
C TYR A 1032 -4.44 24.33 34.12
N LEU A 1033 -5.55 24.81 33.54
CA LEU A 1033 -6.22 26.09 33.78
C LEU A 1033 -6.34 26.58 35.25
N HIS A 1034 -6.12 27.89 35.47
CA HIS A 1034 -6.52 28.73 36.63
C HIS A 1034 -5.64 28.90 37.90
N ALA A 1035 -4.41 28.39 38.01
CA ALA A 1035 -3.55 28.64 39.20
C ALA A 1035 -2.46 29.70 38.97
N ALA A 1036 -2.09 30.51 39.98
CA ALA A 1036 -1.01 31.50 39.88
C ALA A 1036 0.35 30.83 39.51
N PRO A 1037 1.16 31.43 38.60
CA PRO A 1037 2.44 30.87 38.19
C PRO A 1037 3.41 30.80 39.37
N VAL A 1038 4.11 29.67 39.52
CA VAL A 1038 5.08 29.44 40.61
C VAL A 1038 6.30 30.34 40.43
N PHE A 1039 6.66 30.62 39.18
CA PHE A 1039 7.72 31.54 38.82
C PHE A 1039 7.24 33.00 38.80
N SER A 1040 7.39 33.69 39.93
CA SER A 1040 7.03 35.11 40.11
C SER A 1040 8.23 36.04 40.06
N GLY A 1041 8.01 37.35 39.90
CA GLY A 1041 9.09 38.34 39.97
C GLY A 1041 9.84 38.36 41.31
N ALA A 1042 9.29 37.77 42.39
CA ALA A 1042 9.99 37.60 43.66
C ALA A 1042 11.18 36.63 43.56
N VAL A 1043 11.04 35.53 42.79
CA VAL A 1043 12.13 34.57 42.54
C VAL A 1043 13.26 35.24 41.75
N LEU A 1044 12.92 36.00 40.71
CA LEU A 1044 13.89 36.78 39.93
C LEU A 1044 14.62 37.83 40.75
N ARG A 1045 13.92 38.55 41.63
CA ARG A 1045 14.54 39.53 42.55
C ARG A 1045 15.51 38.84 43.51
N GLY A 1046 15.18 37.65 44.01
CA GLY A 1046 16.07 36.86 44.86
C GLY A 1046 17.33 36.37 44.15
N LEU A 1047 17.27 36.12 42.83
CA LEU A 1047 18.43 35.74 42.01
C LEU A 1047 19.35 36.92 41.66
N ALA A 1048 18.93 38.18 41.88
CA ALA A 1048 19.78 39.34 41.60
C ALA A 1048 20.95 39.43 42.60
N CYS A 1049 22.15 39.79 42.12
CA CYS A 1049 23.36 39.87 42.96
C CYS A 1049 23.30 40.96 44.07
N GLY A 1050 22.40 41.94 43.93
CA GLY A 1050 22.25 43.06 44.88
C GLY A 1050 21.23 42.83 46.02
N ALA A 1051 20.66 41.63 46.13
CA ALA A 1051 19.76 41.28 47.24
C ALA A 1051 20.57 41.05 48.54
N ALA A 1052 19.97 41.35 49.70
CA ALA A 1052 20.62 41.16 51.01
C ALA A 1052 21.03 39.68 51.29
N ALA A 1053 20.38 38.72 50.61
CA ALA A 1053 20.74 37.31 50.58
C ALA A 1053 20.50 36.77 49.16
N PRO A 1054 21.51 36.78 48.26
CA PRO A 1054 21.33 36.38 46.87
C PRO A 1054 21.17 34.86 46.76
N LEU A 1055 20.10 34.43 46.09
CA LEU A 1055 19.82 33.03 45.78
C LEU A 1055 20.75 32.55 44.66
N LEU A 1056 21.25 31.32 44.76
CA LEU A 1056 22.13 30.69 43.75
C LEU A 1056 23.28 31.60 43.29
N PRO A 1057 24.16 32.06 44.19
CA PRO A 1057 25.18 33.06 43.86
C PRO A 1057 26.15 32.61 42.76
N ASN A 1058 26.27 31.30 42.45
CA ASN A 1058 27.17 30.75 41.42
C ASN A 1058 26.49 30.39 40.08
N LEU A 1059 25.21 30.72 39.92
CA LEU A 1059 24.41 30.38 38.74
C LEU A 1059 25.02 30.89 37.44
N GLN A 1060 25.25 29.99 36.48
CA GLN A 1060 25.73 30.28 35.12
C GLN A 1060 24.74 29.87 34.04
N ILE A 1061 23.92 28.84 34.28
CA ILE A 1061 22.88 28.40 33.34
C ILE A 1061 21.54 28.37 34.07
N LEU A 1062 20.57 29.09 33.52
CA LEU A 1062 19.21 29.13 34.02
C LEU A 1062 18.26 28.68 32.89
N SER A 1063 17.49 27.63 33.14
CA SER A 1063 16.46 27.14 32.23
C SER A 1063 15.11 27.14 32.93
N LEU A 1064 14.15 27.86 32.35
CA LEU A 1064 12.83 28.02 32.94
C LEU A 1064 11.77 27.80 31.85
N MET A 1065 10.87 26.86 32.11
CA MET A 1065 9.81 26.50 31.17
C MET A 1065 8.47 26.56 31.91
N GLY A 1066 7.54 27.41 31.50
CA GLY A 1066 6.31 27.62 32.26
C GLY A 1066 5.51 28.87 31.90
N ALA A 1067 4.44 29.13 32.65
CA ALA A 1067 3.59 30.30 32.46
C ALA A 1067 4.21 31.56 33.09
N LEU A 1068 4.06 32.70 32.43
CA LEU A 1068 4.63 33.98 32.86
C LEU A 1068 3.76 34.65 33.94
N ALA A 1069 4.41 35.10 35.03
CA ALA A 1069 3.80 36.08 35.92
C ALA A 1069 3.76 37.47 35.25
N PRO A 1070 2.69 38.27 35.45
CA PRO A 1070 2.58 39.61 34.87
C PRO A 1070 3.72 40.57 35.28
N ASP A 1071 4.34 40.36 36.45
CA ASP A 1071 5.42 41.19 36.98
C ASP A 1071 6.83 40.77 36.49
N LEU A 1072 6.92 39.72 35.67
CA LEU A 1072 8.18 39.12 35.28
C LEU A 1072 9.10 40.04 34.46
N PRO A 1073 8.61 40.79 33.43
CA PRO A 1073 9.49 41.63 32.62
C PRO A 1073 10.19 42.73 33.43
N ALA A 1074 9.50 43.29 34.44
CA ALA A 1074 10.04 44.33 35.32
C ALA A 1074 11.15 43.81 36.26
N ALA A 1075 11.12 42.52 36.61
CA ALA A 1075 12.11 41.90 37.50
C ALA A 1075 13.27 41.22 36.74
N LEU A 1076 13.06 40.81 35.49
CA LEU A 1076 14.03 40.05 34.69
C LEU A 1076 15.24 40.89 34.27
N ILE A 1077 15.03 42.09 33.72
CA ILE A 1077 16.11 42.95 33.24
C ILE A 1077 17.08 43.35 34.38
N PRO A 1078 16.62 43.80 35.57
CA PRO A 1078 17.50 44.07 36.70
C PRO A 1078 18.30 42.85 37.17
N MET A 1079 17.67 41.67 37.21
CA MET A 1079 18.34 40.43 37.58
C MET A 1079 19.47 40.10 36.58
N LEU A 1080 19.18 40.13 35.28
CA LEU A 1080 20.16 39.84 34.23
C LEU A 1080 21.33 40.81 34.29
N ARG A 1081 21.07 42.12 34.39
CA ARG A 1081 22.12 43.15 34.51
C ARG A 1081 23.03 42.89 35.72
N SER A 1082 22.47 42.50 36.86
CA SER A 1082 23.25 42.20 38.07
C SER A 1082 24.14 40.96 37.93
N ARG A 1083 23.82 40.06 36.98
CA ARG A 1083 24.48 38.77 36.75
C ARG A 1083 25.37 38.75 35.50
N MET A 1084 25.63 39.91 34.91
CA MET A 1084 26.49 40.05 33.73
C MET A 1084 27.98 40.24 34.06
N GLN A 1085 28.31 40.51 35.32
CA GLN A 1085 29.68 40.73 35.76
C GLN A 1085 30.17 39.61 36.71
N PRO A 1086 31.49 39.33 36.76
CA PRO A 1086 32.05 38.34 37.67
C PRO A 1086 31.67 38.62 39.14
N PRO A 1087 31.63 37.60 40.01
CA PRO A 1087 32.14 36.23 39.80
C PRO A 1087 31.13 35.22 39.21
N SER A 1088 29.86 35.58 39.05
CA SER A 1088 28.78 34.67 38.63
C SER A 1088 28.07 35.12 37.36
N ALA A 1089 28.89 35.31 36.33
CA ALA A 1089 28.42 35.69 35.00
C ALA A 1089 27.51 34.60 34.43
N LEU A 1090 26.22 34.94 34.24
CA LEU A 1090 25.27 34.07 33.55
C LEU A 1090 25.75 33.89 32.09
N ARG A 1091 25.86 32.63 31.65
CA ARG A 1091 26.34 32.24 30.32
C ARG A 1091 25.22 31.84 29.39
N ALA A 1092 24.17 31.23 29.93
CA ALA A 1092 23.00 30.85 29.15
C ALA A 1092 21.70 31.02 29.94
N LEU A 1093 20.68 31.50 29.23
CA LEU A 1093 19.32 31.63 29.70
C LEU A 1093 18.39 30.98 28.69
N PHE A 1094 17.64 29.97 29.11
CA PHE A 1094 16.63 29.30 28.32
C PHE A 1094 15.26 29.62 28.90
N LEU A 1095 14.39 30.20 28.08
CA LEU A 1095 13.01 30.54 28.45
C LEU A 1095 12.05 29.89 27.45
N GLN A 1096 11.22 28.97 27.91
CA GLN A 1096 10.11 28.41 27.11
C GLN A 1096 8.79 28.85 27.72
N LEU A 1097 8.01 29.61 26.95
CA LEU A 1097 6.90 30.39 27.48
C LEU A 1097 5.60 29.97 26.80
N PHE A 1098 4.58 29.67 27.61
CA PHE A 1098 3.25 29.28 27.12
C PHE A 1098 2.31 30.49 27.11
N ALA A 1099 1.55 30.67 26.03
CA ALA A 1099 0.42 31.60 26.01
C ALA A 1099 -0.69 31.07 26.94
N ALA A 1100 -1.40 31.96 27.65
CA ALA A 1100 -2.56 31.55 28.42
C ALA A 1100 -3.65 31.05 27.45
N GLU A 1101 -4.07 29.79 27.55
CA GLU A 1101 -5.21 29.29 26.77
C GLU A 1101 -6.45 30.14 27.06
N GLY A 1102 -6.93 30.84 26.03
CA GLY A 1102 -8.03 31.80 26.09
C GLY A 1102 -8.04 32.79 24.93
N GLU A 1103 -6.90 33.04 24.28
CA GLU A 1103 -6.81 33.86 23.07
C GLU A 1103 -6.36 32.99 21.88
N ALA A 1104 -7.34 32.40 21.18
CA ALA A 1104 -7.08 31.79 19.88
C ALA A 1104 -6.67 32.90 18.89
N GLY A 1105 -5.38 33.01 18.59
CA GLY A 1105 -4.87 33.91 17.55
C GLY A 1105 -3.69 34.81 17.94
N THR A 1106 -3.11 34.72 19.15
CA THR A 1106 -1.90 35.48 19.46
C THR A 1106 -0.68 34.87 18.75
N ASP A 1107 -0.23 35.56 17.70
CA ASP A 1107 1.05 35.32 17.00
C ASP A 1107 2.21 35.24 18.01
N ALA A 1108 3.23 34.43 17.71
CA ALA A 1108 4.47 34.34 18.47
C ALA A 1108 5.10 35.72 18.73
N ASP A 1109 4.93 36.66 17.80
CA ASP A 1109 5.34 38.06 17.95
C ASP A 1109 4.61 38.79 19.09
N THR A 1110 3.35 38.45 19.39
CA THR A 1110 2.57 39.05 20.48
C THR A 1110 3.05 38.57 21.85
N VAL A 1111 3.37 37.27 21.97
CA VAL A 1111 3.99 36.69 23.18
C VAL A 1111 5.37 37.31 23.39
N LEU A 1112 6.22 37.37 22.35
CA LEU A 1112 7.54 38.00 22.40
C LEU A 1112 7.48 39.49 22.78
N THR A 1113 6.43 40.19 22.35
CA THR A 1113 6.16 41.60 22.70
C THR A 1113 5.73 41.76 24.17
N ALA A 1114 4.88 40.87 24.69
CA ALA A 1114 4.42 40.89 26.08
C ALA A 1114 5.53 40.60 27.11
N VAL A 1115 6.51 39.74 26.78
CA VAL A 1115 7.67 39.47 27.65
C VAL A 1115 8.77 40.53 27.50
N GLY A 1116 8.62 41.44 26.53
CA GLY A 1116 9.69 42.34 26.13
C GLY A 1116 10.92 41.59 25.64
N ALA A 1117 10.79 40.38 25.06
CA ALA A 1117 11.93 39.57 24.64
C ALA A 1117 12.82 40.30 23.62
N ARG A 1118 12.20 41.09 22.74
CA ARG A 1118 12.89 42.00 21.83
C ARG A 1118 13.60 43.12 22.59
N ALA A 1119 12.97 43.70 23.62
CA ALA A 1119 13.60 44.68 24.50
C ALA A 1119 14.73 44.08 25.37
N VAL A 1120 14.63 42.81 25.79
CA VAL A 1120 15.66 42.08 26.54
C VAL A 1120 16.84 41.74 25.61
N GLN A 1121 16.59 41.25 24.40
CA GLN A 1121 17.62 41.03 23.38
C GLN A 1121 18.29 42.34 22.98
N THR A 1122 17.54 43.41 22.74
CA THR A 1122 18.09 44.72 22.40
C THR A 1122 18.86 45.34 23.56
N ALA A 1123 18.38 45.22 24.81
CA ALA A 1123 19.07 45.75 25.99
C ALA A 1123 20.35 44.97 26.36
N LEU A 1124 20.55 43.77 25.79
CA LEU A 1124 21.66 42.86 26.08
C LEU A 1124 22.44 42.47 24.82
N ALA A 1125 22.25 43.19 23.70
CA ALA A 1125 22.80 42.86 22.39
C ALA A 1125 24.34 42.78 22.36
N ASP A 1126 25.01 43.50 23.26
CA ASP A 1126 26.47 43.55 23.38
C ASP A 1126 27.05 42.52 24.36
N THR A 1127 26.28 41.52 24.78
CA THR A 1127 26.66 40.56 25.83
C THR A 1127 26.89 39.15 25.28
N ALA A 1128 27.85 38.41 25.83
CA ALA A 1128 28.13 37.02 25.45
C ALA A 1128 27.08 36.00 25.98
N LEU A 1129 25.96 36.48 26.51
CA LEU A 1129 24.89 35.67 27.10
C LEU A 1129 24.04 35.03 25.99
N ARG A 1130 23.97 33.69 25.96
CA ARG A 1130 23.09 32.97 25.04
C ARG A 1130 21.66 32.96 25.57
N ILE A 1131 20.76 33.69 24.93
CA ILE A 1131 19.33 33.71 25.26
C ILE A 1131 18.56 32.94 24.20
N VAL A 1132 17.88 31.88 24.60
CA VAL A 1132 16.99 31.11 23.73
C VAL A 1132 15.56 31.22 24.25
N VAL A 1133 14.70 31.85 23.45
CA VAL A 1133 13.26 31.95 23.71
C VAL A 1133 12.54 31.05 22.73
N ILE A 1134 11.80 30.06 23.23
CA ILE A 1134 11.06 29.11 22.39
C ILE A 1134 9.56 29.44 22.51
N PRO A 1135 8.90 29.94 21.46
CA PRO A 1135 7.44 30.07 21.42
C PRO A 1135 6.77 28.70 21.23
N ASP A 1136 5.61 28.50 21.84
CA ASP A 1136 4.86 27.25 21.72
C ASP A 1136 4.24 27.10 20.32
N ALA A 1137 4.61 26.02 19.61
CA ALA A 1137 4.15 25.72 18.25
C ALA A 1137 3.12 24.59 18.24
N GLY A 1138 2.09 24.69 19.08
CA GLY A 1138 0.75 24.10 18.89
C GLY A 1138 0.59 22.59 18.68
N THR A 1139 1.64 21.77 18.53
CA THR A 1139 1.50 20.34 18.26
C THR A 1139 2.66 19.52 18.84
N THR A 1140 2.27 18.50 19.59
CA THR A 1140 3.09 17.42 20.19
C THR A 1140 3.89 17.76 21.45
N ARG A 1141 3.36 17.23 22.57
CA ARG A 1141 3.99 17.01 23.87
C ARG A 1141 5.24 16.12 23.75
N LYS A 1142 6.35 16.63 23.25
CA LYS A 1142 7.68 16.03 23.45
C LYS A 1142 8.50 16.99 24.29
N SER A 1143 9.01 16.52 25.42
CA SER A 1143 10.09 17.22 26.13
C SER A 1143 11.19 17.49 25.12
N VAL A 1144 11.45 18.76 24.80
CA VAL A 1144 12.63 19.13 24.04
C VAL A 1144 13.80 18.83 24.97
N ALA A 1145 14.40 17.65 24.83
CA ALA A 1145 15.68 17.38 25.43
C ALA A 1145 16.69 18.28 24.72
N PHE A 1146 17.11 19.36 25.37
CA PHE A 1146 18.27 20.10 24.92
C PHE A 1146 19.47 19.15 24.89
N PRO A 1147 20.34 19.23 23.86
CA PRO A 1147 21.55 18.42 23.84
C PRO A 1147 22.34 18.67 25.14
N PRO A 1148 23.03 17.66 25.69
CA PRO A 1148 24.07 17.96 26.66
C PRO A 1148 25.07 18.91 25.98
N LEU A 1149 25.36 20.04 26.62
CA LEU A 1149 26.36 21.01 26.18
C LEU A 1149 27.75 20.36 26.06
#